data_AF-A0A1X7R4I0-F1
#
_entry.id   AF-A0A1X7R4I0-F1
#
_cell.length_a   1.000
_cell.length_b   1.000
_cell.length_c   1.000
_cell.angle_alpha   90.00
_cell.angle_beta   90.00
_cell.angle_gamma   90.00
#
_symmetry.space_group_name_H-M   'P 1'
#
loop_
_entity.id
_entity.type
_entity.pdbx_description
1 polymer ?
#
loop_
_entity_poly.entity_id
_entity_poly.type
_entity_poly.pdbx_seq_one_letter_code
_entity_poly.pdbx_strand_id
1 'polypeptide(L)'
;MFKQLSQLSKNLTDELQKGLTDESFMNDSTNTSNNKIDETVFADGTKFIDLPKDVQGKLRKFDKYESKYPLLLNAYKNEKGKTLKFESIRKILTENTPISDINDIEETLPAFFQDITNRTSILNDELKRLNKVKNENIELKKKLQELENIKSEENETVIDNDKSLNENEELEAARNEITNLNGSITKYEADVKKMDAKVELMEKELLEKTDDCKKLESQIQENVTELEDTKKQLKEKESIIVDLKEDVSSKDKLIESFKVDIASKDGTIQSLQNSIKNDSEAPVLKETDSPSDKLEPTNNNSKKNKKKNKKKKQQQQQQQQVPPSIPAVNVIEQNNSEEFDGLKLKYESLEKQYESLKTEHSHCEEWENKFNILKEESDKQADDQSLSELQKEYDDINGQLILAKQSLKNKDTEIEEVRDMLRDVGNELVDAKDQLKESSQVEKVNDETKKQIEMLKRTNELSEKKIKEIDTVRATLQKNIAQLTSEKEELNIKFKKIQNENTTMINDLKEYKNIKNLVTQKEKTILYMENQVKEYSEKQEALQKKFALLETENSQLNNRILLLKKENSTLSSNVNKNSSMYENYVKENGKLTERISILQEKYNALEDLKSNSSDQVHSIKRQCEELNLKLKESSKKIRSLEEEINDYTNIIQDKTRESETMRRLLNDALNDNSNKGNDYETKIQAIIEEKENLQNQLSLQSSKQNVEFQNLTNTNHQLTIELNNLKLKEKSLNEEVEQLKRSNASYKRKDEIDNENTEDFNKVKKNLKDLLSKSDGKIHDLQLNNDELLSLNNDLNKKLERLTKNYKVLSNQLNTLKENSVTTRPDRSGSVSSQLSNSNSISTTSITVPEPIPRSSSSSKDISTMKEINSSDSITGTQSQNEKLAYVKNVLLGFLEHKEQRNQLLPVISMLLQFDSNDEKRLVMALR
;
A
#
# COMPACT_ATOMS: atom_id res chain seq x y z
N MET A 1 -54.12 -10.35 -9.32
CA MET A 1 -52.70 -10.35 -9.71
C MET A 1 -52.15 -8.93 -9.91
N PHE A 2 -52.31 -8.25 -11.06
CA PHE A 2 -51.63 -6.95 -11.31
C PHE A 2 -51.80 -5.87 -10.21
N LYS A 3 -53.01 -5.64 -9.67
CA LYS A 3 -53.20 -4.74 -8.52
C LYS A 3 -52.44 -5.17 -7.26
N GLN A 4 -52.31 -6.47 -7.01
CA GLN A 4 -51.55 -7.01 -5.88
C GLN A 4 -50.05 -6.87 -6.09
N LEU A 5 -49.53 -7.05 -7.31
CA LEU A 5 -48.12 -6.73 -7.62
C LEU A 5 -47.85 -5.22 -7.46
N SER A 6 -48.78 -4.36 -7.89
CA SER A 6 -48.65 -2.91 -7.74
C SER A 6 -48.71 -2.45 -6.27
N GLN A 7 -49.49 -3.12 -5.42
CA GLN A 7 -49.46 -2.89 -3.97
C GLN A 7 -48.20 -3.47 -3.33
N LEU A 8 -47.72 -4.63 -3.78
CA LEU A 8 -46.48 -5.21 -3.29
C LEU A 8 -45.26 -4.33 -3.63
N SER A 9 -45.16 -3.83 -4.87
CA SER A 9 -44.10 -2.92 -5.30
C SER A 9 -44.19 -1.57 -4.61
N LYS A 10 -45.40 -1.07 -4.31
CA LYS A 10 -45.57 0.15 -3.54
C LYS A 10 -45.13 -0.03 -2.09
N ASN A 11 -45.58 -1.08 -1.41
CA ASN A 11 -45.10 -1.40 -0.06
C ASN A 11 -43.58 -1.59 -0.02
N LEU A 12 -42.99 -2.23 -1.03
CA LEU A 12 -41.53 -2.41 -1.12
C LEU A 12 -40.79 -1.08 -1.31
N THR A 13 -41.40 -0.14 -2.07
CA THR A 13 -40.87 1.22 -2.25
C THR A 13 -41.00 2.03 -0.96
N ASP A 14 -42.14 1.95 -0.29
CA ASP A 14 -42.39 2.64 0.98
C ASP A 14 -41.47 2.09 2.10
N GLU A 15 -41.17 0.78 2.14
CA GLU A 15 -40.18 0.19 3.05
C GLU A 15 -38.73 0.55 2.69
N LEU A 16 -38.34 0.52 1.41
CA LEU A 16 -37.01 0.98 0.97
C LEU A 16 -36.79 2.47 1.27
N GLN A 17 -37.80 3.31 1.01
CA GLN A 17 -37.74 4.74 1.28
C GLN A 17 -37.70 5.03 2.79
N LYS A 18 -38.36 4.21 3.61
CA LYS A 18 -38.26 4.29 5.07
C LYS A 18 -36.88 3.87 5.59
N GLY A 19 -36.30 2.80 5.06
CA GLY A 19 -34.93 2.37 5.39
C GLY A 19 -33.87 3.42 5.01
N LEU A 20 -34.05 4.08 3.87
CA LEU A 20 -33.20 5.20 3.43
C LEU A 20 -33.34 6.45 4.31
N THR A 21 -34.52 6.72 4.89
CA THR A 21 -34.68 7.85 5.83
C THR A 21 -34.05 7.61 7.20
N ASP A 22 -34.00 6.37 7.70
CA ASP A 22 -33.44 6.08 9.04
C ASP A 22 -31.88 6.08 9.06
N GLU A 23 -31.21 5.74 7.95
CA GLU A 23 -29.73 5.79 7.86
C GLU A 23 -29.18 7.21 7.59
N SER A 24 -29.96 8.13 7.02
CA SER A 24 -29.45 9.41 6.47
C SER A 24 -29.32 10.57 7.48
N PHE A 25 -29.63 10.37 8.77
CA PHE A 25 -29.64 11.44 9.78
C PHE A 25 -28.40 11.53 10.69
N MET A 26 -27.30 10.88 10.34
CA MET A 26 -26.06 10.82 11.16
C MET A 26 -24.79 11.27 10.43
N ASN A 27 -24.90 12.22 9.48
CA ASN A 27 -23.78 13.06 9.07
C ASN A 27 -24.25 14.32 8.30
N ASP A 28 -24.40 15.45 9.00
CA ASP A 28 -23.76 16.69 8.55
C ASP A 28 -23.68 17.72 9.69
N SER A 29 -22.73 18.65 9.64
CA SER A 29 -22.51 19.62 10.73
C SER A 29 -21.97 20.98 10.29
N THR A 30 -22.56 21.55 9.23
CA THR A 30 -22.41 22.98 8.90
C THR A 30 -23.70 23.61 8.36
N ASN A 31 -24.52 24.21 9.21
CA ASN A 31 -24.68 25.67 9.15
C ASN A 31 -25.42 26.34 10.32
N THR A 32 -25.29 27.66 10.36
CA THR A 32 -25.84 28.56 11.38
C THR A 32 -27.30 28.95 11.08
N SER A 33 -28.01 29.34 12.13
CA SER A 33 -29.21 30.21 12.17
C SER A 33 -30.60 29.57 12.26
N ASN A 34 -31.42 30.21 13.12
CA ASN A 34 -32.88 30.19 13.18
C ASN A 34 -33.59 28.86 13.45
N ASN A 35 -33.75 28.54 14.74
CA ASN A 35 -35.00 28.95 15.39
C ASN A 35 -34.84 29.19 16.89
N LYS A 36 -35.57 30.18 17.41
CA LYS A 36 -35.83 30.35 18.85
C LYS A 36 -37.11 29.60 19.19
N ILE A 37 -37.19 29.04 20.39
CA ILE A 37 -38.24 29.32 21.40
C ILE A 37 -37.89 28.53 22.69
N ASP A 38 -38.17 29.14 23.84
CA ASP A 38 -38.18 28.57 25.21
C ASP A 38 -36.91 27.88 25.75
N GLU A 39 -35.77 28.58 25.70
CA GLU A 39 -34.80 28.49 26.81
C GLU A 39 -35.30 29.29 28.02
N THR A 40 -36.10 28.67 28.89
CA THR A 40 -36.20 29.09 30.30
C THR A 40 -36.23 27.86 31.22
N VAL A 41 -35.62 27.98 32.40
CA VAL A 41 -35.52 26.94 33.45
C VAL A 41 -34.76 25.67 33.00
N PHE A 42 -33.43 25.65 33.19
CA PHE A 42 -32.73 24.64 34.02
C PHE A 42 -31.23 24.96 34.22
N ALA A 43 -30.90 26.22 34.51
CA ALA A 43 -29.54 26.65 34.84
C ALA A 43 -29.15 26.32 36.31
N ASP A 44 -29.22 25.04 36.70
CA ASP A 44 -29.04 24.60 38.09
C ASP A 44 -27.63 24.03 38.38
N GLY A 45 -26.60 24.76 37.92
CA GLY A 45 -25.17 24.45 38.17
C GLY A 45 -24.71 24.71 39.62
N THR A 46 -25.64 24.70 40.57
CA THR A 46 -25.56 25.27 41.93
C THR A 46 -25.39 24.21 43.02
N LYS A 47 -25.86 22.97 42.80
CA LYS A 47 -25.98 21.93 43.84
C LYS A 47 -24.66 21.32 44.37
N PHE A 48 -23.51 21.69 43.83
CA PHE A 48 -22.22 21.05 44.19
C PHE A 48 -21.11 22.02 44.63
N ILE A 49 -21.40 23.31 44.79
CA ILE A 49 -20.38 24.34 45.08
C ILE A 49 -19.73 24.12 46.47
N ASP A 50 -20.50 23.66 47.46
CA ASP A 50 -20.02 23.40 48.82
C ASP A 50 -19.25 22.08 48.99
N LEU A 51 -19.25 21.19 47.98
CA LEU A 51 -18.54 19.91 48.07
C LEU A 51 -17.04 20.09 47.76
N PRO A 52 -16.13 19.38 48.46
CA PRO A 52 -14.68 19.50 48.22
C PRO A 52 -14.29 19.30 46.76
N LYS A 53 -13.25 20.01 46.30
CA LYS A 53 -12.80 20.03 44.90
C LYS A 53 -12.51 18.64 44.33
N ASP A 54 -12.04 17.70 45.15
CA ASP A 54 -11.82 16.31 44.75
C ASP A 54 -13.11 15.53 44.50
N VAL A 55 -14.19 15.86 45.22
CA VAL A 55 -15.52 15.29 45.03
C VAL A 55 -16.19 15.91 43.80
N GLN A 56 -16.09 17.23 43.61
CA GLN A 56 -16.47 17.88 42.34
C GLN A 56 -15.72 17.29 41.14
N GLY A 57 -14.41 17.01 41.30
CA GLY A 57 -13.57 16.38 40.29
C GLY A 57 -13.89 14.90 40.03
N LYS A 58 -14.46 14.18 41.01
CA LYS A 58 -15.00 12.83 40.84
C LYS A 58 -16.38 12.84 40.17
N LEU A 59 -17.28 13.74 40.57
CA LEU A 59 -18.59 13.96 39.92
C LEU A 59 -18.41 14.31 38.43
N ARG A 60 -17.58 15.30 38.10
CA ARG A 60 -17.22 15.66 36.72
C ARG A 60 -16.52 14.57 35.90
N LYS A 61 -16.07 13.48 36.54
CA LYS A 61 -15.61 12.25 35.87
C LYS A 61 -16.75 11.23 35.75
N PHE A 62 -17.63 11.16 36.75
CA PHE A 62 -18.85 10.36 36.72
C PHE A 62 -19.80 10.81 35.60
N ASP A 63 -20.10 12.11 35.47
CA ASP A 63 -20.90 12.66 34.36
C ASP A 63 -20.31 12.29 32.99
N LYS A 64 -18.97 12.26 32.90
CA LYS A 64 -18.20 11.86 31.70
C LYS A 64 -18.12 10.36 31.47
N TYR A 65 -18.50 9.53 32.44
CA TYR A 65 -18.69 8.09 32.27
C TYR A 65 -20.16 7.76 32.02
N GLU A 66 -21.09 8.45 32.67
CA GLU A 66 -22.54 8.32 32.46
C GLU A 66 -22.95 8.71 31.04
N SER A 67 -22.36 9.77 30.47
CA SER A 67 -22.51 10.13 29.04
C SER A 67 -21.80 9.15 28.08
N LYS A 68 -20.70 8.51 28.49
CA LYS A 68 -19.96 7.55 27.65
C LYS A 68 -20.50 6.12 27.72
N TYR A 69 -21.16 5.74 28.80
CA TYR A 69 -21.71 4.40 29.00
C TYR A 69 -22.77 4.01 27.94
N PRO A 70 -23.78 4.83 27.60
CA PRO A 70 -24.73 4.49 26.54
C PRO A 70 -24.05 4.45 25.16
N LEU A 71 -23.06 5.31 24.90
CA LEU A 71 -22.26 5.26 23.67
C LEU A 71 -21.46 3.96 23.56
N LEU A 72 -20.79 3.53 24.64
CA LEU A 72 -20.03 2.28 24.69
C LEU A 72 -20.95 1.05 24.64
N LEU A 73 -22.12 1.10 25.28
CA LEU A 73 -23.13 0.04 25.20
C LEU A 73 -23.74 -0.05 23.80
N ASN A 74 -23.93 1.07 23.10
CA ASN A 74 -24.40 1.07 21.71
C ASN A 74 -23.30 0.56 20.75
N ALA A 75 -22.04 0.97 20.97
CA ALA A 75 -20.90 0.42 20.26
C ALA A 75 -20.78 -1.10 20.46
N TYR A 76 -20.91 -1.61 21.70
CA TYR A 76 -20.91 -3.04 21.99
C TYR A 76 -22.11 -3.79 21.38
N LYS A 77 -23.31 -3.19 21.35
CA LYS A 77 -24.46 -3.75 20.64
C LYS A 77 -24.23 -3.82 19.14
N ASN A 78 -23.62 -2.79 18.55
CA ASN A 78 -23.29 -2.75 17.13
C ASN A 78 -22.16 -3.72 16.78
N GLU A 79 -21.13 -3.83 17.60
CA GLU A 79 -20.08 -4.86 17.51
C GLU A 79 -20.70 -6.26 17.53
N LYS A 80 -21.51 -6.58 18.54
CA LYS A 80 -22.19 -7.89 18.64
C LYS A 80 -23.16 -8.14 17.48
N GLY A 81 -23.82 -7.09 16.98
CA GLY A 81 -24.65 -7.14 15.77
C GLY A 81 -23.84 -7.41 14.50
N LYS A 82 -22.64 -6.83 14.37
CA LYS A 82 -21.69 -7.18 13.30
C LYS A 82 -21.21 -8.62 13.46
N THR A 83 -20.88 -9.09 14.68
CA THR A 83 -20.47 -10.49 14.93
C THR A 83 -21.54 -11.46 14.46
N LEU A 84 -22.82 -11.24 14.77
CA LEU A 84 -23.92 -12.10 14.32
C LEU A 84 -24.14 -12.05 12.80
N LYS A 85 -24.01 -10.87 12.17
CA LYS A 85 -24.03 -10.75 10.69
C LYS A 85 -22.83 -11.46 10.05
N PHE A 86 -21.65 -11.34 10.63
CA PHE A 86 -20.40 -11.97 10.19
C PHE A 86 -20.43 -13.48 10.36
N GLU A 87 -21.01 -14.00 11.45
CA GLU A 87 -21.26 -15.42 11.66
C GLU A 87 -22.28 -15.98 10.65
N SER A 88 -23.30 -15.19 10.30
CA SER A 88 -24.24 -15.52 9.22
C SER A 88 -23.55 -15.55 7.84
N ILE A 89 -22.66 -14.59 7.56
CA ILE A 89 -21.85 -14.54 6.33
C ILE A 89 -20.87 -15.72 6.29
N ARG A 90 -20.17 -16.01 7.39
CA ARG A 90 -19.27 -17.17 7.50
C ARG A 90 -20.03 -18.46 7.18
N LYS A 91 -21.23 -18.65 7.75
CA LYS A 91 -22.08 -19.81 7.46
C LYS A 91 -22.39 -19.92 5.96
N ILE A 92 -22.86 -18.83 5.33
CA ILE A 92 -23.16 -18.80 3.89
C ILE A 92 -21.92 -19.14 3.05
N LEU A 93 -20.74 -18.60 3.40
CA LEU A 93 -19.49 -18.91 2.73
C LEU A 93 -19.06 -20.37 2.92
N THR A 94 -19.16 -20.93 4.13
CA THR A 94 -18.86 -22.37 4.37
C THR A 94 -19.83 -23.32 3.67
N GLU A 95 -21.05 -22.87 3.34
CA GLU A 95 -22.06 -23.68 2.64
C GLU A 95 -21.95 -23.59 1.10
N ASN A 96 -21.39 -22.50 0.55
CA ASN A 96 -21.37 -22.25 -0.91
C ASN A 96 -19.95 -22.23 -1.51
N THR A 97 -18.90 -22.29 -0.69
CA THR A 97 -17.48 -22.21 -1.09
C THR A 97 -16.62 -23.11 -0.19
N PRO A 98 -15.47 -23.65 -0.68
CA PRO A 98 -14.65 -24.63 0.05
C PRO A 98 -13.79 -24.01 1.18
N ILE A 99 -14.30 -23.00 1.88
CA ILE A 99 -13.61 -22.21 2.90
C ILE A 99 -13.95 -22.78 4.28
N SER A 100 -12.95 -23.20 5.06
CA SER A 100 -13.15 -23.74 6.41
C SER A 100 -12.89 -22.70 7.50
N ASP A 101 -11.86 -21.87 7.34
CA ASP A 101 -11.59 -20.75 8.23
C ASP A 101 -11.50 -19.41 7.49
N ILE A 102 -11.75 -18.32 8.23
CA ILE A 102 -11.90 -16.98 7.64
C ILE A 102 -10.57 -16.38 7.15
N ASN A 103 -9.45 -16.92 7.63
CA ASN A 103 -8.10 -16.47 7.30
C ASN A 103 -7.65 -16.96 5.90
N ASP A 104 -8.16 -18.11 5.45
CA ASP A 104 -7.78 -18.73 4.17
C ASP A 104 -8.50 -18.10 2.96
N ILE A 105 -9.38 -17.12 3.18
CA ILE A 105 -10.23 -16.51 2.15
C ILE A 105 -9.42 -15.84 1.05
N GLU A 106 -8.30 -15.18 1.38
CA GLU A 106 -7.51 -14.44 0.40
C GLU A 106 -6.83 -15.33 -0.65
N GLU A 107 -6.57 -16.61 -0.34
CA GLU A 107 -5.96 -17.57 -1.27
C GLU A 107 -6.99 -18.53 -1.88
N THR A 108 -7.90 -19.08 -1.06
CA THR A 108 -8.85 -20.12 -1.51
C THR A 108 -10.03 -19.57 -2.32
N LEU A 109 -10.50 -18.36 -2.03
CA LEU A 109 -11.65 -17.77 -2.76
C LEU A 109 -11.28 -17.36 -4.20
N PRO A 110 -10.14 -16.69 -4.47
CA PRO A 110 -9.73 -16.40 -5.84
C PRO A 110 -9.43 -17.66 -6.65
N ALA A 111 -8.77 -18.66 -6.06
CA ALA A 111 -8.51 -19.94 -6.71
C ALA A 111 -9.81 -20.63 -7.15
N PHE A 112 -10.82 -20.70 -6.27
CA PHE A 112 -12.14 -21.26 -6.58
C PHE A 112 -12.87 -20.51 -7.70
N PHE A 113 -12.84 -19.17 -7.69
CA PHE A 113 -13.43 -18.38 -8.78
C PHE A 113 -12.66 -18.53 -10.09
N GLN A 114 -11.34 -18.68 -10.04
CA GLN A 114 -10.52 -18.93 -11.22
C GLN A 114 -10.79 -20.33 -11.79
N ASP A 115 -10.97 -21.36 -10.96
CA ASP A 115 -11.41 -22.69 -11.39
C ASP A 115 -12.82 -22.72 -11.98
N ILE A 116 -13.77 -21.97 -11.40
CA ILE A 116 -15.10 -21.77 -12.01
C ILE A 116 -14.96 -21.08 -13.37
N THR A 117 -14.10 -20.07 -13.48
CA THR A 117 -13.86 -19.33 -14.74
C THR A 117 -13.22 -20.23 -15.79
N ASN A 118 -12.20 -21.01 -15.41
CA ASN A 118 -11.53 -22.01 -16.25
C ASN A 118 -12.54 -23.06 -16.75
N ARG A 119 -13.34 -23.65 -15.83
CA ARG A 119 -14.39 -24.61 -16.16
C ARG A 119 -15.46 -24.01 -17.08
N THR A 120 -15.79 -22.74 -16.90
CA THR A 120 -16.73 -22.01 -17.76
C THR A 120 -16.13 -21.70 -19.13
N SER A 121 -14.83 -21.41 -19.24
CA SER A 121 -14.15 -21.32 -20.54
C SER A 121 -14.17 -22.66 -21.24
N ILE A 122 -13.76 -23.75 -20.57
CA ILE A 122 -13.76 -25.11 -21.13
C ILE A 122 -15.15 -25.48 -21.64
N LEU A 123 -16.22 -25.24 -20.87
CA LEU A 123 -17.61 -25.47 -21.32
C LEU A 123 -18.00 -24.59 -22.52
N ASN A 124 -17.56 -23.33 -22.57
CA ASN A 124 -17.80 -22.45 -23.72
C ASN A 124 -17.00 -22.88 -24.96
N ASP A 125 -15.79 -23.39 -24.79
CA ASP A 125 -14.92 -23.86 -25.87
C ASP A 125 -15.35 -25.24 -26.39
N GLU A 126 -15.85 -26.10 -25.51
CA GLU A 126 -16.62 -27.30 -25.89
C GLU A 126 -17.91 -26.93 -26.64
N LEU A 127 -18.66 -25.93 -26.19
CA LEU A 127 -19.85 -25.42 -26.91
C LEU A 127 -19.49 -24.83 -28.29
N LYS A 128 -18.40 -24.05 -28.40
CA LYS A 128 -17.88 -23.57 -29.70
C LYS A 128 -17.50 -24.75 -30.59
N ARG A 129 -16.80 -25.76 -30.06
CA ARG A 129 -16.39 -26.96 -30.80
C ARG A 129 -17.57 -27.80 -31.23
N LEU A 130 -18.57 -28.00 -30.37
CA LEU A 130 -19.83 -28.68 -30.69
C LEU A 130 -20.62 -27.92 -31.76
N ASN A 131 -20.71 -26.59 -31.68
CA ASN A 131 -21.36 -25.79 -32.72
C ASN A 131 -20.57 -25.82 -34.05
N LYS A 132 -19.24 -25.81 -34.02
CA LYS A 132 -18.40 -25.97 -35.21
C LYS A 132 -18.61 -27.34 -35.86
N VAL A 133 -18.51 -28.42 -35.09
CA VAL A 133 -18.77 -29.80 -35.55
C VAL A 133 -20.21 -29.99 -36.02
N LYS A 134 -21.18 -29.30 -35.40
CA LYS A 134 -22.59 -29.31 -35.83
C LYS A 134 -22.79 -28.58 -37.16
N ASN A 135 -22.13 -27.43 -37.36
CA ASN A 135 -22.16 -26.71 -38.62
C ASN A 135 -21.45 -27.49 -39.74
N GLU A 136 -20.29 -28.08 -39.45
CA GLU A 136 -19.58 -29.01 -40.34
C GLU A 136 -20.47 -30.22 -40.70
N ASN A 137 -21.22 -30.77 -39.75
CA ASN A 137 -22.22 -31.82 -40.03
C ASN A 137 -23.42 -31.32 -40.85
N ILE A 138 -23.83 -30.06 -40.73
CA ILE A 138 -24.89 -29.47 -41.55
C ILE A 138 -24.40 -29.26 -42.98
N GLU A 139 -23.17 -28.78 -43.18
CA GLU A 139 -22.54 -28.69 -44.50
C GLU A 139 -22.30 -30.06 -45.12
N LEU A 140 -21.80 -31.03 -44.37
CA LEU A 140 -21.63 -32.40 -44.85
C LEU A 140 -22.97 -33.03 -45.22
N LYS A 141 -24.05 -32.75 -44.47
CA LYS A 141 -25.41 -33.18 -44.84
C LYS A 141 -25.94 -32.48 -46.09
N LYS A 142 -25.72 -31.18 -46.26
CA LYS A 142 -26.04 -30.46 -47.50
C LYS A 142 -25.30 -31.08 -48.69
N LYS A 143 -23.99 -31.25 -48.59
CA LYS A 143 -23.14 -31.87 -49.62
C LYS A 143 -23.54 -33.33 -49.89
N LEU A 144 -24.00 -34.07 -48.87
CA LEU A 144 -24.56 -35.43 -49.07
C LEU A 144 -25.88 -35.38 -49.84
N GLN A 145 -26.78 -34.47 -49.48
CA GLN A 145 -28.07 -34.28 -50.14
C GLN A 145 -27.93 -33.74 -51.56
N GLU A 146 -26.97 -32.86 -51.82
CA GLU A 146 -26.59 -32.39 -53.15
C GLU A 146 -26.04 -33.55 -54.01
N LEU A 147 -25.16 -34.40 -53.45
CA LEU A 147 -24.67 -35.62 -54.12
C LEU A 147 -25.73 -36.73 -54.28
N GLU A 148 -26.78 -36.72 -53.47
CA GLU A 148 -27.93 -37.62 -53.58
C GLU A 148 -28.90 -37.13 -54.67
N ASN A 149 -29.19 -35.82 -54.69
CA ASN A 149 -29.97 -35.16 -55.75
C ASN A 149 -29.31 -35.33 -57.13
N ILE A 150 -28.00 -35.06 -57.26
CA ILE A 150 -27.25 -35.24 -58.52
C ILE A 150 -27.35 -36.68 -59.02
N LYS A 151 -27.36 -37.68 -58.13
CA LYS A 151 -27.55 -39.09 -58.50
C LYS A 151 -28.97 -39.46 -58.93
N SER A 152 -29.99 -38.74 -58.48
CA SER A 152 -31.34 -38.85 -59.07
C SER A 152 -31.44 -38.10 -60.40
N GLU A 153 -30.81 -36.93 -60.53
CA GLU A 153 -30.86 -36.08 -61.73
C GLU A 153 -30.11 -36.72 -62.93
N GLU A 154 -29.03 -37.49 -62.69
CA GLU A 154 -28.38 -38.30 -63.73
C GLU A 154 -29.25 -39.46 -64.30
N ASN A 155 -30.43 -39.74 -63.72
CA ASN A 155 -31.32 -40.84 -64.17
C ASN A 155 -32.61 -40.40 -64.88
N GLU A 156 -33.05 -39.14 -64.76
CA GLU A 156 -34.24 -38.62 -65.45
C GLU A 156 -34.05 -37.17 -65.93
N THR A 157 -33.66 -36.98 -67.20
CA THR A 157 -34.48 -36.29 -68.23
C THR A 157 -33.72 -36.07 -69.55
N VAL A 158 -34.24 -36.66 -70.61
CA VAL A 158 -34.17 -36.12 -71.99
C VAL A 158 -35.60 -35.63 -72.31
N ILE A 159 -35.79 -34.71 -73.28
CA ILE A 159 -37.10 -34.11 -73.69
C ILE A 159 -37.52 -32.96 -72.73
N ASP A 160 -37.82 -31.72 -73.14
CA ASP A 160 -37.91 -31.08 -74.47
C ASP A 160 -37.58 -29.56 -74.42
N ASN A 161 -37.39 -28.92 -75.58
CA ASN A 161 -37.29 -27.44 -75.71
C ASN A 161 -38.65 -26.78 -76.00
N ASP A 162 -38.87 -25.54 -75.51
CA ASP A 162 -39.59 -24.41 -76.18
C ASP A 162 -40.10 -23.31 -75.21
N LYS A 163 -39.21 -22.64 -74.44
CA LYS A 163 -39.57 -21.49 -73.56
C LYS A 163 -38.56 -20.33 -73.48
N SER A 164 -37.63 -20.24 -74.43
CA SER A 164 -36.42 -19.40 -74.36
C SER A 164 -36.60 -17.87 -74.53
N LEU A 165 -37.68 -17.28 -74.01
CA LEU A 165 -37.93 -15.82 -74.09
C LEU A 165 -38.26 -15.12 -72.77
N ASN A 166 -38.72 -15.83 -71.73
CA ASN A 166 -38.94 -15.22 -70.40
C ASN A 166 -37.75 -15.44 -69.44
N GLU A 167 -37.01 -16.53 -69.58
CA GLU A 167 -35.90 -16.87 -68.68
C GLU A 167 -34.71 -15.91 -68.84
N ASN A 168 -34.58 -15.20 -69.97
CA ASN A 168 -33.48 -14.26 -70.19
C ASN A 168 -33.54 -13.03 -69.27
N GLU A 169 -34.73 -12.52 -68.91
CA GLU A 169 -34.83 -11.36 -68.00
C GLU A 169 -34.46 -11.75 -66.56
N GLU A 170 -34.88 -12.93 -66.10
CA GLU A 170 -34.46 -13.46 -64.79
C GLU A 170 -32.98 -13.87 -64.78
N LEU A 171 -32.44 -14.38 -65.89
CA LEU A 171 -31.00 -14.66 -66.04
C LEU A 171 -30.16 -13.37 -66.15
N GLU A 172 -30.65 -12.28 -66.72
CA GLU A 172 -29.97 -10.98 -66.65
C GLU A 172 -30.04 -10.37 -65.25
N ALA A 173 -31.19 -10.45 -64.57
CA ALA A 173 -31.31 -10.03 -63.17
C ALA A 173 -30.33 -10.81 -62.27
N ALA A 174 -30.31 -12.15 -62.39
CA ALA A 174 -29.38 -13.01 -61.67
C ALA A 174 -27.91 -12.75 -62.06
N ARG A 175 -27.60 -12.50 -63.34
CA ARG A 175 -26.24 -12.10 -63.77
C ARG A 175 -25.84 -10.76 -63.15
N ASN A 176 -26.73 -9.77 -63.12
CA ASN A 176 -26.47 -8.46 -62.52
C ASN A 176 -26.30 -8.56 -61.00
N GLU A 177 -27.04 -9.43 -60.31
CA GLU A 177 -26.80 -9.71 -58.89
C GLU A 177 -25.47 -10.46 -58.68
N ILE A 178 -25.12 -11.42 -59.54
CA ILE A 178 -23.83 -12.12 -59.53
C ILE A 178 -22.66 -11.16 -59.81
N THR A 179 -22.78 -10.19 -60.74
CA THR A 179 -21.71 -9.19 -60.97
C THR A 179 -21.57 -8.22 -59.80
N ASN A 180 -22.68 -7.83 -59.14
CA ASN A 180 -22.63 -7.04 -57.91
C ASN A 180 -22.02 -7.82 -56.73
N LEU A 181 -22.36 -9.11 -56.57
CA LEU A 181 -21.76 -10.00 -55.58
C LEU A 181 -20.27 -10.19 -55.87
N ASN A 182 -19.85 -10.47 -57.10
CA ASN A 182 -18.44 -10.53 -57.50
C ASN A 182 -17.71 -9.18 -57.29
N GLY A 183 -18.39 -8.06 -57.53
CA GLY A 183 -17.92 -6.70 -57.22
C GLY A 183 -17.84 -6.37 -55.72
N SER A 184 -18.44 -7.20 -54.86
CA SER A 184 -18.25 -7.17 -53.41
C SER A 184 -17.17 -8.16 -52.96
N ILE A 185 -17.13 -9.37 -53.52
CA ILE A 185 -16.12 -10.40 -53.26
C ILE A 185 -14.73 -9.87 -53.61
N THR A 186 -14.54 -9.26 -54.78
CA THR A 186 -13.26 -8.64 -55.17
C THR A 186 -12.81 -7.51 -54.24
N LYS A 187 -13.74 -6.77 -53.60
CA LYS A 187 -13.41 -5.78 -52.57
C LYS A 187 -12.99 -6.47 -51.26
N TYR A 188 -13.73 -7.48 -50.82
CA TYR A 188 -13.36 -8.26 -49.64
C TYR A 188 -12.04 -9.02 -49.83
N GLU A 189 -11.75 -9.56 -51.02
CA GLU A 189 -10.45 -10.15 -51.35
C GLU A 189 -9.32 -9.10 -51.33
N ALA A 190 -9.57 -7.89 -51.82
CA ALA A 190 -8.59 -6.80 -51.76
C ALA A 190 -8.33 -6.36 -50.31
N ASP A 191 -9.36 -6.33 -49.45
CA ASP A 191 -9.21 -5.98 -48.04
C ASP A 191 -8.61 -7.13 -47.20
N VAL A 192 -8.90 -8.40 -47.54
CA VAL A 192 -8.19 -9.57 -47.00
C VAL A 192 -6.71 -9.49 -47.36
N LYS A 193 -6.34 -9.28 -48.63
CA LYS A 193 -4.94 -9.09 -49.05
C LYS A 193 -4.24 -7.93 -48.32
N LYS A 194 -4.94 -6.83 -48.01
CA LYS A 194 -4.41 -5.72 -47.19
C LYS A 194 -4.24 -6.10 -45.71
N MET A 195 -5.05 -7.01 -45.18
CA MET A 195 -4.89 -7.53 -43.82
C MET A 195 -3.80 -8.59 -43.75
N ASP A 196 -3.71 -9.50 -44.72
CA ASP A 196 -2.62 -10.47 -44.84
C ASP A 196 -1.26 -9.77 -44.91
N ALA A 197 -1.13 -8.73 -45.74
CA ALA A 197 0.09 -7.91 -45.82
C ALA A 197 0.40 -7.16 -44.50
N LYS A 198 -0.60 -6.81 -43.70
CA LYS A 198 -0.41 -6.24 -42.35
C LYS A 198 0.02 -7.29 -41.33
N VAL A 199 -0.53 -8.50 -41.41
CA VAL A 199 -0.11 -9.64 -40.58
C VAL A 199 1.35 -9.98 -40.92
N GLU A 200 1.71 -10.08 -42.20
CA GLU A 200 3.09 -10.37 -42.62
C GLU A 200 4.10 -9.29 -42.19
N LEU A 201 3.69 -8.01 -42.15
CA LEU A 201 4.50 -6.92 -41.58
C LEU A 201 4.62 -7.03 -40.05
N MET A 202 3.52 -7.32 -39.36
CA MET A 202 3.46 -7.43 -37.90
C MET A 202 4.20 -8.67 -37.39
N GLU A 203 4.21 -9.77 -38.16
CA GLU A 203 5.04 -10.95 -37.90
C GLU A 203 6.53 -10.66 -38.06
N LYS A 204 6.94 -9.85 -39.06
CA LYS A 204 8.33 -9.40 -39.23
C LYS A 204 8.79 -8.48 -38.09
N GLU A 205 7.95 -7.53 -37.68
CA GLU A 205 8.24 -6.66 -36.52
C GLU A 205 8.34 -7.49 -35.21
N LEU A 206 7.45 -8.48 -35.02
CA LEU A 206 7.50 -9.38 -33.87
C LEU A 206 8.76 -10.25 -33.91
N LEU A 207 9.18 -10.76 -35.08
CA LEU A 207 10.43 -11.50 -35.23
C LEU A 207 11.64 -10.64 -34.84
N GLU A 208 11.75 -9.42 -35.39
CA GLU A 208 12.83 -8.48 -35.07
C GLU A 208 12.86 -8.15 -33.56
N LYS A 209 11.70 -7.94 -32.93
CA LYS A 209 11.61 -7.71 -31.49
C LYS A 209 11.98 -8.94 -30.66
N THR A 210 11.72 -10.18 -31.13
CA THR A 210 12.24 -11.38 -30.45
C THR A 210 13.76 -11.51 -30.58
N ASP A 211 14.37 -11.07 -31.67
CA ASP A 211 15.83 -11.06 -31.82
C ASP A 211 16.48 -9.95 -31.00
N ASP A 212 15.84 -8.78 -30.86
CA ASP A 212 16.26 -7.75 -29.89
C ASP A 212 16.19 -8.27 -28.45
N CYS A 213 15.13 -9.00 -28.06
CA CYS A 213 15.05 -9.65 -26.76
C CYS A 213 16.20 -10.65 -26.54
N LYS A 214 16.54 -11.50 -27.52
CA LYS A 214 17.67 -12.45 -27.41
C LYS A 214 19.02 -11.73 -27.23
N LYS A 215 19.24 -10.60 -27.91
CA LYS A 215 20.44 -9.76 -27.72
C LYS A 215 20.52 -9.22 -26.30
N LEU A 216 19.39 -8.72 -25.76
CA LEU A 216 19.30 -8.22 -24.39
C LEU A 216 19.46 -9.34 -23.36
N GLU A 217 18.90 -10.53 -23.58
CA GLU A 217 19.12 -11.71 -22.73
C GLU A 217 20.60 -12.12 -22.70
N SER A 218 21.28 -12.12 -23.85
CA SER A 218 22.72 -12.38 -23.93
C SER A 218 23.54 -11.32 -23.18
N GLN A 219 23.21 -10.04 -23.33
CA GLN A 219 23.86 -8.96 -22.58
C GLN A 219 23.59 -9.05 -21.08
N ILE A 220 22.39 -9.46 -20.66
CA ILE A 220 22.06 -9.69 -19.25
C ILE A 220 22.88 -10.85 -18.69
N GLN A 221 23.07 -11.95 -19.44
CA GLN A 221 23.92 -13.07 -19.02
C GLN A 221 25.40 -12.64 -18.90
N GLU A 222 25.91 -11.88 -19.87
CA GLU A 222 27.27 -11.32 -19.85
C GLU A 222 27.49 -10.41 -18.63
N ASN A 223 26.61 -9.43 -18.40
CA ASN A 223 26.63 -8.56 -17.22
C ASN A 223 26.50 -9.34 -15.90
N VAL A 224 25.75 -10.45 -15.87
CA VAL A 224 25.65 -11.33 -14.69
C VAL A 224 26.98 -12.05 -14.43
N THR A 225 27.68 -12.53 -15.46
CA THR A 225 29.00 -13.14 -15.29
C THR A 225 30.06 -12.12 -14.81
N GLU A 226 30.06 -10.89 -15.33
CA GLU A 226 30.91 -9.81 -14.81
C GLU A 226 30.54 -9.46 -13.35
N LEU A 227 29.26 -9.50 -12.98
CA LEU A 227 28.81 -9.31 -11.60
C LEU A 227 29.21 -10.46 -10.66
N GLU A 228 29.45 -11.67 -11.15
CA GLU A 228 30.03 -12.74 -10.34
C GLU A 228 31.55 -12.60 -10.18
N ASP A 229 32.27 -12.24 -11.25
CA ASP A 229 33.73 -12.09 -11.19
C ASP A 229 34.15 -10.85 -10.39
N THR A 230 33.42 -9.73 -10.51
CA THR A 230 33.61 -8.58 -9.62
C THR A 230 33.28 -8.90 -8.16
N LYS A 231 32.30 -9.78 -7.86
CA LYS A 231 32.05 -10.29 -6.50
C LYS A 231 33.17 -11.20 -5.99
N LYS A 232 33.79 -12.02 -6.85
CA LYS A 232 34.97 -12.83 -6.48
C LYS A 232 36.15 -11.92 -6.13
N GLN A 233 36.45 -10.93 -6.99
CA GLN A 233 37.48 -9.92 -6.73
C GLN A 233 37.19 -9.10 -5.46
N LEU A 234 35.93 -8.72 -5.20
CA LEU A 234 35.56 -8.02 -3.97
C LEU A 234 35.92 -8.84 -2.72
N LYS A 235 35.58 -10.14 -2.70
CA LYS A 235 35.93 -11.05 -1.59
C LYS A 235 37.44 -11.21 -1.40
N GLU A 236 38.20 -11.26 -2.49
CA GLU A 236 39.67 -11.26 -2.41
C GLU A 236 40.19 -9.94 -1.81
N LYS A 237 39.64 -8.79 -2.19
CA LYS A 237 39.99 -7.50 -1.58
C LYS A 237 39.55 -7.42 -0.12
N GLU A 238 38.40 -7.98 0.26
CA GLU A 238 37.95 -8.07 1.65
C GLU A 238 38.92 -8.90 2.50
N SER A 239 39.39 -10.05 2.00
CA SER A 239 40.44 -10.85 2.67
C SER A 239 41.72 -10.03 2.86
N ILE A 240 42.22 -9.41 1.79
CA ILE A 240 43.44 -8.57 1.84
C ILE A 240 43.26 -7.38 2.80
N ILE A 241 42.06 -6.82 2.94
CA ILE A 241 41.74 -5.75 3.89
C ILE A 241 41.74 -6.28 5.34
N VAL A 242 41.27 -7.51 5.59
CA VAL A 242 41.38 -8.15 6.91
C VAL A 242 42.84 -8.40 7.25
N ASP A 243 43.61 -8.99 6.34
CA ASP A 243 45.05 -9.28 6.51
C ASP A 243 45.83 -7.98 6.80
N LEU A 244 45.63 -6.93 5.99
CA LEU A 244 46.26 -5.62 6.20
C LEU A 244 45.82 -4.94 7.51
N LYS A 245 44.62 -5.22 8.02
CA LYS A 245 44.11 -4.65 9.28
C LYS A 245 44.68 -5.36 10.50
N GLU A 246 44.92 -6.68 10.42
CA GLU A 246 45.70 -7.40 11.44
C GLU A 246 47.17 -6.96 11.41
N ASP A 247 47.73 -6.79 10.22
CA ASP A 247 49.11 -6.31 10.01
C ASP A 247 49.32 -4.88 10.54
N VAL A 248 48.35 -3.98 10.34
CA VAL A 248 48.30 -2.64 10.97
C VAL A 248 48.16 -2.77 12.49
N SER A 249 47.28 -3.62 13.02
CA SER A 249 47.16 -3.84 14.48
C SER A 249 48.45 -4.37 15.10
N SER A 250 49.24 -5.17 14.37
CA SER A 250 50.56 -5.62 14.81
C SER A 250 51.57 -4.46 14.89
N LYS A 251 51.51 -3.55 13.91
CA LYS A 251 52.37 -2.35 13.83
C LYS A 251 51.98 -1.31 14.87
N ASP A 252 50.70 -1.13 15.17
CA ASP A 252 50.22 -0.25 16.24
C ASP A 252 50.68 -0.74 17.62
N LYS A 253 50.59 -2.05 17.90
CA LYS A 253 51.16 -2.67 19.12
C LYS A 253 52.67 -2.45 19.22
N LEU A 254 53.39 -2.54 18.10
CA LEU A 254 54.83 -2.28 18.05
C LEU A 254 55.14 -0.79 18.28
N ILE A 255 54.38 0.13 17.68
CA ILE A 255 54.47 1.58 17.91
C ILE A 255 54.20 1.91 19.39
N GLU A 256 53.21 1.27 20.01
CA GLU A 256 52.92 1.46 21.43
C GLU A 256 54.05 0.94 22.32
N SER A 257 54.68 -0.19 21.98
CA SER A 257 55.89 -0.66 22.67
C SER A 257 57.07 0.31 22.51
N PHE A 258 57.31 0.85 21.30
CA PHE A 258 58.33 1.87 21.09
C PHE A 258 58.01 3.19 21.80
N LYS A 259 56.73 3.52 22.01
CA LYS A 259 56.27 4.69 22.76
C LYS A 259 56.53 4.55 24.26
N VAL A 260 56.39 3.33 24.81
CA VAL A 260 56.82 3.00 26.18
C VAL A 260 58.35 3.06 26.30
N ASP A 261 59.09 2.52 25.34
CA ASP A 261 60.56 2.62 25.29
C ASP A 261 61.03 4.09 25.23
N ILE A 262 60.40 4.92 24.39
CA ILE A 262 60.68 6.36 24.31
C ILE A 262 60.37 7.04 25.64
N ALA A 263 59.21 6.79 26.26
CA ALA A 263 58.89 7.34 27.57
C ALA A 263 59.88 6.92 28.67
N SER A 264 60.39 5.67 28.63
CA SER A 264 61.44 5.21 29.54
C SER A 264 62.76 5.96 29.31
N LYS A 265 63.12 6.20 28.04
CA LYS A 265 64.32 6.95 27.66
C LYS A 265 64.20 8.42 28.00
N ASP A 266 63.05 9.06 27.79
CA ASP A 266 62.78 10.42 28.27
C ASP A 266 62.88 10.52 29.79
N GLY A 267 62.44 9.49 30.53
CA GLY A 267 62.69 9.38 31.97
C GLY A 267 64.19 9.38 32.33
N THR A 268 65.01 8.63 31.59
CA THR A 268 66.48 8.66 31.77
C THR A 268 67.13 9.95 31.28
N ILE A 269 66.57 10.60 30.25
CA ILE A 269 67.03 11.91 29.78
C ILE A 269 66.72 12.97 30.84
N GLN A 270 65.54 12.95 31.46
CA GLN A 270 65.20 13.86 32.56
C GLN A 270 66.09 13.66 33.80
N SER A 271 66.47 12.42 34.15
CA SER A 271 67.39 12.18 35.27
C SER A 271 68.82 12.65 34.97
N LEU A 272 69.30 12.46 33.73
CA LEU A 272 70.56 13.05 33.25
C LEU A 272 70.49 14.58 33.18
N GLN A 273 69.40 15.15 32.69
CA GLN A 273 69.18 16.59 32.56
C GLN A 273 69.07 17.27 33.93
N ASN A 274 68.52 16.59 34.95
CA ASN A 274 68.56 17.07 36.33
C ASN A 274 69.94 16.88 36.99
N SER A 275 70.75 15.92 36.53
CA SER A 275 72.17 15.79 36.94
C SER A 275 73.05 16.88 36.32
N ILE A 276 72.72 17.36 35.11
CA ILE A 276 73.43 18.43 34.39
C ILE A 276 73.04 19.83 34.90
N LYS A 277 71.83 20.02 35.46
CA LYS A 277 71.32 21.32 35.95
C LYS A 277 72.06 21.95 37.14
N ASN A 278 73.07 21.29 37.72
CA ASN A 278 73.81 21.80 38.86
C ASN A 278 75.12 22.54 38.51
N ASP A 279 75.56 22.56 37.24
CA ASP A 279 76.79 23.24 36.82
C ASP A 279 76.61 24.09 35.56
N SER A 280 77.17 25.31 35.62
CA SER A 280 77.35 26.30 34.54
C SER A 280 76.13 27.05 33.94
N GLU A 281 76.45 28.22 33.37
CA GLU A 281 75.53 29.26 32.93
C GLU A 281 75.13 29.14 31.43
N ALA A 282 74.30 30.09 30.98
CA ALA A 282 73.76 30.27 29.62
C ALA A 282 74.85 30.40 28.51
N PRO A 283 74.53 30.39 27.17
CA PRO A 283 73.24 30.74 26.55
C PRO A 283 72.83 30.00 25.23
N VAL A 284 71.80 30.54 24.54
CA VAL A 284 71.50 30.46 23.07
C VAL A 284 70.48 29.41 22.52
N LEU A 285 69.26 29.92 22.24
CA LEU A 285 68.32 29.67 21.11
C LEU A 285 67.74 28.27 20.74
N LYS A 286 66.41 28.30 20.46
CA LYS A 286 65.64 27.53 19.44
C LYS A 286 65.40 26.03 19.68
N GLU A 287 64.33 25.38 19.19
CA GLU A 287 62.96 25.70 18.70
C GLU A 287 62.25 24.33 18.42
N THR A 288 60.93 24.10 18.39
CA THR A 288 59.67 24.89 18.56
C THR A 288 58.61 23.97 19.20
N ASP A 289 57.47 24.48 19.68
CA ASP A 289 56.36 23.67 20.23
C ASP A 289 54.97 23.99 19.62
N SER A 290 54.19 22.93 19.40
CA SER A 290 52.71 22.87 19.25
C SER A 290 52.01 23.46 18.00
N PRO A 291 50.80 22.95 17.63
CA PRO A 291 50.38 22.89 16.22
C PRO A 291 48.97 23.46 15.89
N SER A 292 48.70 23.72 14.60
CA SER A 292 47.49 23.31 13.83
C SER A 292 47.19 24.18 12.58
N ASP A 293 47.59 23.67 11.41
CA ASP A 293 46.80 23.59 10.15
C ASP A 293 46.34 24.84 9.33
N LYS A 294 46.34 24.67 7.99
CA LYS A 294 45.72 25.48 6.90
C LYS A 294 46.06 26.98 6.70
N LEU A 295 46.80 27.30 5.61
CA LEU A 295 46.25 27.92 4.36
C LEU A 295 47.33 28.37 3.32
N GLU A 296 46.83 28.79 2.13
CA GLU A 296 47.42 29.72 1.14
C GLU A 296 48.37 29.21 0.02
N PRO A 297 48.50 29.89 -1.15
CA PRO A 297 47.60 30.90 -1.76
C PRO A 297 47.36 30.84 -3.31
N THR A 298 46.57 31.82 -3.77
CA THR A 298 46.50 32.48 -5.10
C THR A 298 45.39 32.00 -6.10
N ASN A 299 44.75 32.89 -6.88
CA ASN A 299 44.92 34.35 -7.00
C ASN A 299 43.62 35.16 -7.26
N ASN A 300 43.49 36.26 -6.52
CA ASN A 300 42.72 37.51 -6.75
C ASN A 300 41.31 37.55 -7.39
N ASN A 301 40.42 38.32 -6.75
CA ASN A 301 39.04 38.54 -7.20
C ASN A 301 38.58 40.02 -7.07
N SER A 302 37.98 40.55 -8.14
CA SER A 302 36.93 41.59 -8.15
C SER A 302 37.22 43.12 -8.04
N LYS A 303 36.64 43.83 -9.04
CA LYS A 303 35.71 44.99 -8.94
C LYS A 303 36.14 46.31 -8.26
N LYS A 304 36.16 47.39 -9.07
CA LYS A 304 35.46 48.71 -8.91
C LYS A 304 35.90 49.65 -10.07
N ASN A 305 35.16 50.65 -10.56
CA ASN A 305 33.83 51.20 -10.22
C ASN A 305 33.31 52.14 -11.36
N LYS A 306 32.00 52.16 -11.69
CA LYS A 306 31.15 53.40 -11.82
C LYS A 306 29.77 53.24 -12.51
N LYS A 307 28.76 53.79 -11.82
CA LYS A 307 27.56 54.54 -12.31
C LYS A 307 26.30 53.84 -12.89
N LYS A 308 25.22 53.94 -12.07
CA LYS A 308 23.82 54.38 -12.38
C LYS A 308 22.68 53.36 -12.66
N ASN A 309 21.91 53.12 -11.59
CA ASN A 309 20.44 53.37 -11.44
C ASN A 309 19.32 52.42 -11.96
N LYS A 310 18.50 51.98 -10.97
CA LYS A 310 17.01 51.92 -10.89
C LYS A 310 16.16 50.93 -11.73
N LYS A 311 15.81 49.81 -11.07
CA LYS A 311 14.44 49.29 -10.74
C LYS A 311 13.32 49.14 -11.81
N LYS A 312 12.80 47.89 -11.86
CA LYS A 312 11.38 47.41 -11.96
C LYS A 312 10.64 47.31 -13.32
N LYS A 313 10.47 46.03 -13.77
CA LYS A 313 9.22 45.27 -14.07
C LYS A 313 8.18 45.72 -15.14
N GLN A 314 7.75 44.74 -15.97
CA GLN A 314 6.48 44.63 -16.75
C GLN A 314 6.32 45.56 -17.98
N GLN A 315 5.67 45.21 -19.12
CA GLN A 315 5.17 43.91 -19.65
C GLN A 315 4.91 43.98 -21.19
N GLN A 316 4.89 42.81 -21.88
CA GLN A 316 4.11 42.44 -23.11
C GLN A 316 4.23 43.20 -24.48
N GLN A 317 4.46 42.40 -25.55
CA GLN A 317 3.74 42.35 -26.87
C GLN A 317 3.78 43.58 -27.83
N GLN A 318 3.68 43.48 -29.18
CA GLN A 318 3.82 42.39 -30.19
C GLN A 318 3.91 42.99 -31.63
N GLN A 319 4.60 42.29 -32.58
CA GLN A 319 4.40 42.36 -34.05
C GLN A 319 4.77 43.71 -34.77
N GLN A 320 5.02 43.85 -36.10
CA GLN A 320 4.96 42.96 -37.30
C GLN A 320 5.83 43.51 -38.51
N GLN A 321 6.10 42.66 -39.54
CA GLN A 321 6.32 42.95 -41.00
C GLN A 321 7.65 43.46 -41.70
N VAL A 322 8.38 42.50 -42.35
CA VAL A 322 8.92 42.39 -43.76
C VAL A 322 10.00 43.38 -44.39
N PRO A 323 10.52 43.28 -45.67
CA PRO A 323 11.97 43.15 -46.00
C PRO A 323 12.56 44.22 -47.00
N PRO A 324 13.78 44.11 -47.67
CA PRO A 324 14.12 43.18 -48.79
C PRO A 324 15.63 42.75 -49.06
N SER A 325 15.83 41.75 -49.96
CA SER A 325 16.98 41.40 -50.88
C SER A 325 18.48 41.49 -50.44
N ILE A 326 19.33 40.43 -50.36
CA ILE A 326 19.96 39.55 -51.42
C ILE A 326 20.85 40.35 -52.42
N PRO A 327 22.16 40.05 -52.70
CA PRO A 327 22.73 38.70 -52.99
C PRO A 327 24.17 38.29 -52.50
N ALA A 328 24.36 36.97 -52.27
CA ALA A 328 25.36 36.01 -52.84
C ALA A 328 26.90 36.32 -52.92
N VAL A 329 27.87 35.38 -52.76
CA VAL A 329 27.89 33.93 -52.37
C VAL A 329 29.33 33.42 -52.04
N ASN A 330 29.48 32.41 -51.16
CA ASN A 330 30.63 31.47 -50.96
C ASN A 330 32.03 31.99 -50.51
N VAL A 331 32.88 31.29 -49.73
CA VAL A 331 32.80 29.99 -48.97
C VAL A 331 33.42 30.17 -47.57
N ILE A 332 32.86 29.55 -46.52
CA ILE A 332 33.57 29.11 -45.30
C ILE A 332 32.99 27.72 -44.91
N GLU A 333 33.83 26.80 -44.44
CA GLU A 333 33.43 25.45 -43.99
C GLU A 333 33.51 25.28 -42.46
N GLN A 334 33.10 24.10 -41.97
CA GLN A 334 33.20 23.60 -40.58
C GLN A 334 32.22 24.18 -39.54
N ASN A 335 30.93 23.87 -39.73
CA ASN A 335 30.02 23.35 -38.69
C ASN A 335 28.63 23.12 -39.32
N ASN A 336 28.34 21.91 -39.84
CA ASN A 336 27.00 21.62 -40.40
C ASN A 336 26.64 20.12 -40.62
N SER A 337 27.16 19.18 -39.82
CA SER A 337 26.85 17.74 -40.00
C SER A 337 25.43 17.35 -39.55
N GLU A 338 24.93 17.91 -38.45
CA GLU A 338 23.62 17.52 -37.88
C GLU A 338 22.43 18.13 -38.65
N GLU A 339 22.56 19.34 -39.21
CA GLU A 339 21.56 19.86 -40.14
C GLU A 339 21.59 19.11 -41.48
N PHE A 340 22.72 18.55 -41.91
CA PHE A 340 22.79 17.83 -43.18
C PHE A 340 22.05 16.49 -43.14
N ASP A 341 22.16 15.70 -42.07
CA ASP A 341 21.33 14.49 -41.93
C ASP A 341 19.85 14.82 -41.66
N GLY A 342 19.56 15.93 -40.97
CA GLY A 342 18.19 16.44 -40.82
C GLY A 342 17.56 16.93 -42.14
N LEU A 343 18.35 17.56 -43.02
CA LEU A 343 17.93 17.92 -44.38
C LEU A 343 17.95 16.72 -45.31
N LYS A 344 18.84 15.73 -45.13
CA LYS A 344 18.87 14.50 -45.92
C LYS A 344 17.67 13.63 -45.61
N LEU A 345 17.30 13.42 -44.35
CA LEU A 345 16.06 12.72 -44.00
C LEU A 345 14.81 13.47 -44.51
N LYS A 346 14.84 14.81 -44.58
CA LYS A 346 13.78 15.59 -45.23
C LYS A 346 13.84 15.53 -46.76
N TYR A 347 15.02 15.48 -47.37
CA TYR A 347 15.19 15.37 -48.82
C TYR A 347 14.79 13.98 -49.26
N GLU A 348 15.26 12.93 -48.60
CA GLU A 348 14.92 11.53 -48.84
C GLU A 348 13.45 11.21 -48.51
N SER A 349 12.82 11.95 -47.57
CA SER A 349 11.38 11.91 -47.35
C SER A 349 10.61 12.72 -48.40
N LEU A 350 11.13 13.85 -48.87
CA LEU A 350 10.55 14.65 -49.96
C LEU A 350 10.77 13.99 -51.33
N GLU A 351 11.80 13.17 -51.47
CA GLU A 351 12.18 12.36 -52.62
C GLU A 351 11.33 11.10 -52.61
N LYS A 352 11.11 10.43 -51.46
CA LYS A 352 10.04 9.42 -51.32
C LYS A 352 8.64 10.00 -51.51
N GLN A 353 8.38 11.25 -51.12
CA GLN A 353 7.12 11.94 -51.41
C GLN A 353 7.04 12.42 -52.87
N TYR A 354 8.16 12.66 -53.55
CA TYR A 354 8.22 13.00 -54.97
C TYR A 354 8.09 11.74 -55.82
N GLU A 355 8.72 10.63 -55.43
CA GLU A 355 8.46 9.29 -55.97
C GLU A 355 7.01 8.91 -55.72
N SER A 356 6.42 9.15 -54.53
CA SER A 356 5.00 8.88 -54.31
C SER A 356 4.13 9.79 -55.16
N LEU A 357 4.39 11.11 -55.20
CA LEU A 357 3.69 12.05 -56.09
C LEU A 357 3.92 11.74 -57.57
N LYS A 358 4.99 11.02 -57.95
CA LYS A 358 5.33 10.63 -59.32
C LYS A 358 4.84 9.24 -59.67
N THR A 359 4.60 8.37 -58.69
CA THR A 359 3.72 7.21 -58.86
C THR A 359 2.26 7.65 -58.90
N GLU A 360 1.86 8.68 -58.14
CA GLU A 360 0.54 9.31 -58.26
C GLU A 360 0.43 10.19 -59.51
N HIS A 361 1.51 10.83 -60.00
CA HIS A 361 1.49 11.50 -61.31
C HIS A 361 1.55 10.50 -62.44
N SER A 362 2.31 9.41 -62.34
CA SER A 362 2.21 8.27 -63.26
C SER A 362 0.85 7.61 -63.18
N HIS A 363 0.16 7.64 -62.02
CA HIS A 363 -1.22 7.19 -61.93
C HIS A 363 -2.19 8.24 -62.47
N CYS A 364 -1.94 9.54 -62.34
CA CYS A 364 -2.70 10.59 -63.03
C CYS A 364 -2.44 10.61 -64.54
N GLU A 365 -1.27 10.19 -65.01
CA GLU A 365 -0.90 10.06 -66.41
C GLU A 365 -1.42 8.74 -66.96
N GLU A 366 -1.48 7.66 -66.16
CA GLU A 366 -2.29 6.48 -66.45
C GLU A 366 -3.78 6.78 -66.41
N TRP A 367 -4.27 7.67 -65.54
CA TRP A 367 -5.69 8.06 -65.44
C TRP A 367 -6.04 9.11 -66.49
N GLU A 368 -5.11 9.92 -66.97
CA GLU A 368 -5.28 10.83 -68.10
C GLU A 368 -5.16 10.03 -69.40
N ASN A 369 -4.29 9.03 -69.49
CA ASN A 369 -4.33 8.05 -70.58
C ASN A 369 -5.58 7.17 -70.49
N LYS A 370 -6.04 6.71 -69.32
CA LYS A 370 -7.31 5.97 -69.18
C LYS A 370 -8.52 6.87 -69.38
N PHE A 371 -8.45 8.17 -69.10
CA PHE A 371 -9.53 9.13 -69.37
C PHE A 371 -9.53 9.56 -70.84
N ASN A 372 -8.36 9.65 -71.48
CA ASN A 372 -8.26 9.85 -72.93
C ASN A 372 -8.59 8.57 -73.71
N ILE A 373 -8.34 7.37 -73.15
CA ILE A 373 -8.82 6.10 -73.70
C ILE A 373 -10.33 5.98 -73.46
N LEU A 374 -10.86 6.22 -72.25
CA LEU A 374 -12.31 6.25 -71.99
C LEU A 374 -13.03 7.35 -72.77
N LYS A 375 -12.33 8.44 -73.13
CA LYS A 375 -12.86 9.49 -74.00
C LYS A 375 -12.77 9.08 -75.47
N GLU A 376 -11.67 8.48 -75.92
CA GLU A 376 -11.61 7.86 -77.25
C GLU A 376 -12.52 6.63 -77.40
N GLU A 377 -12.95 5.97 -76.32
CA GLU A 377 -13.92 4.88 -76.31
C GLU A 377 -15.35 5.44 -76.21
N SER A 378 -15.59 6.46 -75.39
CA SER A 378 -16.87 7.20 -75.36
C SER A 378 -17.13 7.99 -76.66
N ASP A 379 -16.09 8.45 -77.35
CA ASP A 379 -16.19 9.09 -78.67
C ASP A 379 -16.21 8.03 -79.81
N LYS A 380 -16.20 6.72 -79.49
CA LYS A 380 -16.27 5.60 -80.47
C LYS A 380 -17.38 4.57 -80.19
N GLN A 381 -18.08 4.62 -79.06
CA GLN A 381 -19.26 3.80 -78.77
C GLN A 381 -20.40 4.66 -78.21
N ALA A 382 -21.38 4.95 -79.08
CA ALA A 382 -22.53 5.86 -78.92
C ALA A 382 -22.15 7.36 -78.81
N ASP A 383 -22.43 8.23 -79.79
CA ASP A 383 -23.28 8.10 -80.98
C ASP A 383 -22.74 8.94 -82.18
N ASP A 384 -22.09 8.29 -83.17
CA ASP A 384 -21.73 8.94 -84.47
C ASP A 384 -22.07 8.07 -85.71
N GLN A 385 -22.93 7.07 -85.54
CA GLN A 385 -23.62 6.41 -86.67
C GLN A 385 -25.11 6.71 -86.59
N SER A 386 -25.77 6.30 -85.50
CA SER A 386 -27.12 6.70 -85.10
C SER A 386 -27.36 8.21 -85.25
N LEU A 387 -26.52 9.07 -84.66
CA LEU A 387 -26.71 10.52 -84.73
C LEU A 387 -26.28 11.11 -86.09
N SER A 388 -25.26 10.55 -86.74
CA SER A 388 -24.80 10.99 -88.07
C SER A 388 -25.77 10.59 -89.18
N GLU A 389 -26.52 9.51 -89.02
CA GLU A 389 -27.59 9.06 -89.91
C GLU A 389 -28.90 9.77 -89.58
N LEU A 390 -29.30 9.86 -88.30
CA LEU A 390 -30.52 10.59 -87.92
C LEU A 390 -30.41 12.10 -88.16
N GLN A 391 -29.21 12.70 -88.07
CA GLN A 391 -29.01 14.11 -88.43
C GLN A 391 -28.85 14.30 -89.95
N LYS A 392 -28.35 13.31 -90.70
CA LYS A 392 -28.47 13.32 -92.17
C LYS A 392 -29.93 13.15 -92.60
N GLU A 393 -30.71 12.26 -91.98
CA GLU A 393 -32.15 12.16 -92.22
C GLU A 393 -32.88 13.43 -91.76
N TYR A 394 -32.46 14.07 -90.67
CA TYR A 394 -33.02 15.36 -90.27
C TYR A 394 -32.72 16.46 -91.29
N ASP A 395 -31.48 16.56 -91.78
CA ASP A 395 -31.08 17.54 -92.78
C ASP A 395 -31.61 17.22 -94.19
N ASP A 396 -31.83 15.95 -94.54
CA ASP A 396 -32.42 15.52 -95.81
C ASP A 396 -33.95 15.60 -95.78
N ILE A 397 -34.61 15.31 -94.64
CA ILE A 397 -36.04 15.60 -94.43
C ILE A 397 -36.27 17.11 -94.36
N ASN A 398 -35.42 17.88 -93.68
CA ASN A 398 -35.49 19.34 -93.66
C ASN A 398 -35.16 19.93 -95.04
N GLY A 399 -34.23 19.34 -95.78
CA GLY A 399 -33.92 19.66 -97.19
C GLY A 399 -35.09 19.38 -98.11
N GLN A 400 -35.70 18.18 -98.03
CA GLN A 400 -36.92 17.80 -98.72
C GLN A 400 -38.11 18.69 -98.29
N LEU A 401 -38.17 19.14 -97.04
CA LEU A 401 -39.20 20.06 -96.52
C LEU A 401 -38.97 21.51 -96.96
N ILE A 402 -37.72 21.93 -97.21
CA ILE A 402 -37.36 23.20 -97.84
C ILE A 402 -37.68 23.16 -99.34
N LEU A 403 -37.32 22.07 -100.04
CA LEU A 403 -37.65 21.84 -101.45
C LEU A 403 -39.16 21.70 -101.66
N ALA A 404 -39.88 21.03 -100.75
CA ALA A 404 -41.33 20.96 -100.75
C ALA A 404 -41.97 22.32 -100.44
N LYS A 405 -41.39 23.14 -99.53
CA LYS A 405 -41.84 24.53 -99.33
C LYS A 405 -41.55 25.43 -100.52
N GLN A 406 -40.48 25.21 -101.27
CA GLN A 406 -40.20 25.92 -102.53
C GLN A 406 -41.17 25.48 -103.63
N SER A 407 -41.40 24.17 -103.78
CA SER A 407 -42.40 23.62 -104.71
C SER A 407 -43.82 24.08 -104.36
N LEU A 408 -44.18 24.15 -103.07
CA LEU A 408 -45.47 24.66 -102.60
C LEU A 408 -45.61 26.16 -102.89
N LYS A 409 -44.58 26.98 -102.62
CA LYS A 409 -44.58 28.39 -103.01
C LYS A 409 -44.71 28.60 -104.51
N ASN A 410 -44.03 27.80 -105.32
CA ASN A 410 -44.15 27.86 -106.77
C ASN A 410 -45.56 27.44 -107.23
N LYS A 411 -46.19 26.47 -106.54
CA LYS A 411 -47.58 26.08 -106.76
C LYS A 411 -48.58 27.14 -106.29
N ASP A 412 -48.29 27.84 -105.20
CA ASP A 412 -49.11 28.97 -104.74
C ASP A 412 -49.04 30.13 -105.74
N THR A 413 -47.86 30.44 -106.30
CA THR A 413 -47.74 31.45 -107.38
C THR A 413 -48.39 31.00 -108.69
N GLU A 414 -48.26 29.73 -109.09
CA GLU A 414 -49.04 29.18 -110.22
C GLU A 414 -50.55 29.28 -109.96
N ILE A 415 -51.00 29.10 -108.72
CA ILE A 415 -52.42 29.22 -108.32
C ILE A 415 -52.87 30.69 -108.31
N GLU A 416 -52.00 31.65 -107.99
CA GLU A 416 -52.31 33.09 -108.14
C GLU A 416 -52.38 33.50 -109.62
N GLU A 417 -51.43 33.07 -110.46
CA GLU A 417 -51.45 33.28 -111.92
C GLU A 417 -52.71 32.65 -112.56
N VAL A 418 -53.07 31.43 -112.17
CA VAL A 418 -54.31 30.76 -112.63
C VAL A 418 -55.56 31.45 -112.10
N ARG A 419 -55.54 32.06 -110.90
CA ARG A 419 -56.68 32.81 -110.34
C ARG A 419 -56.94 34.12 -111.09
N ASP A 420 -55.90 34.88 -111.43
CA ASP A 420 -56.08 36.09 -112.23
C ASP A 420 -56.45 35.75 -113.69
N MET A 421 -55.92 34.67 -114.29
CA MET A 421 -56.44 34.19 -115.59
C MET A 421 -57.92 33.75 -115.53
N LEU A 422 -58.36 33.11 -114.44
CA LEU A 422 -59.79 32.78 -114.25
C LEU A 422 -60.67 34.02 -114.04
N ARG A 423 -60.09 35.11 -113.55
CA ARG A 423 -60.77 36.39 -113.33
C ARG A 423 -60.97 37.15 -114.63
N ASP A 424 -59.98 37.14 -115.51
CA ASP A 424 -60.09 37.75 -116.85
C ASP A 424 -61.08 36.97 -117.74
N VAL A 425 -60.98 35.64 -117.80
CA VAL A 425 -61.97 34.77 -118.48
C VAL A 425 -63.38 34.93 -117.88
N GLY A 426 -63.47 35.19 -116.57
CA GLY A 426 -64.73 35.49 -115.89
C GLY A 426 -65.39 36.80 -116.34
N ASN A 427 -64.59 37.81 -116.70
CA ASN A 427 -65.11 39.09 -117.23
C ASN A 427 -65.54 38.93 -118.71
N GLU A 428 -64.73 38.29 -119.55
CA GLU A 428 -65.06 38.06 -120.97
C GLU A 428 -66.37 37.28 -121.15
N LEU A 429 -66.68 36.35 -120.24
CA LEU A 429 -67.92 35.55 -120.28
C LEU A 429 -69.19 36.38 -119.99
N VAL A 430 -69.06 37.52 -119.29
CA VAL A 430 -70.18 38.45 -119.05
C VAL A 430 -70.37 39.37 -120.25
N ASP A 431 -69.28 39.96 -120.77
CA ASP A 431 -69.31 40.84 -121.95
C ASP A 431 -69.78 40.11 -123.21
N ALA A 432 -69.50 38.81 -123.34
CA ALA A 432 -70.03 37.96 -124.40
C ALA A 432 -71.54 37.70 -124.32
N LYS A 433 -72.18 37.93 -123.16
CA LYS A 433 -73.60 37.63 -122.94
C LYS A 433 -74.53 38.78 -123.32
N ASP A 434 -74.10 40.03 -123.14
CA ASP A 434 -74.90 41.21 -123.49
C ASP A 434 -74.91 41.52 -124.99
N GLN A 435 -74.11 40.82 -125.80
CA GLN A 435 -74.00 41.02 -127.25
C GLN A 435 -74.97 40.17 -128.11
N LEU A 436 -75.83 39.33 -127.51
CA LEU A 436 -76.80 38.51 -128.25
C LEU A 436 -78.26 38.81 -127.87
N LYS A 437 -78.90 39.68 -128.66
CA LYS A 437 -80.34 40.00 -128.60
C LYS A 437 -81.07 39.63 -129.90
N GLU A 438 -82.40 39.48 -129.73
CA GLU A 438 -83.46 39.90 -130.66
C GLU A 438 -83.89 38.98 -131.82
N SER A 439 -85.16 38.51 -131.77
CA SER A 439 -86.14 38.31 -132.86
C SER A 439 -87.22 37.27 -132.44
N SER A 440 -88.54 37.41 -132.63
CA SER A 440 -89.42 38.57 -132.88
C SER A 440 -90.92 38.16 -132.75
N GLN A 441 -91.80 39.09 -132.33
CA GLN A 441 -93.30 39.11 -132.53
C GLN A 441 -94.17 38.01 -131.85
N VAL A 442 -95.32 38.20 -131.17
CA VAL A 442 -96.21 39.33 -130.70
C VAL A 442 -97.62 39.46 -131.36
N GLU A 443 -98.68 39.26 -130.54
CA GLU A 443 -100.10 39.70 -130.71
C GLU A 443 -100.92 39.14 -131.92
N LYS A 444 -102.20 39.50 -132.24
CA LYS A 444 -103.20 40.53 -131.80
C LYS A 444 -104.62 40.10 -132.29
N VAL A 445 -105.82 40.41 -131.74
CA VAL A 445 -106.37 40.77 -130.40
C VAL A 445 -107.92 40.64 -130.50
N ASN A 446 -108.74 41.54 -129.91
CA ASN A 446 -110.04 42.05 -130.40
C ASN A 446 -111.38 41.57 -129.73
N ASP A 447 -112.26 42.47 -129.25
CA ASP A 447 -112.01 43.63 -128.38
C ASP A 447 -113.29 44.16 -127.69
N GLU A 448 -113.06 45.11 -126.79
CA GLU A 448 -113.95 46.14 -126.26
C GLU A 448 -115.38 46.27 -126.83
N THR A 449 -116.36 46.15 -125.94
CA THR A 449 -117.32 47.26 -125.72
C THR A 449 -117.84 47.28 -124.27
N LYS A 450 -116.91 47.11 -123.32
CA LYS A 450 -117.18 47.07 -121.87
C LYS A 450 -117.45 48.48 -121.28
N LYS A 451 -118.26 49.29 -121.97
CA LYS A 451 -118.46 50.73 -121.74
C LYS A 451 -119.92 51.22 -121.72
N GLN A 452 -120.90 50.34 -121.91
CA GLN A 452 -122.31 50.65 -121.59
C GLN A 452 -123.06 49.39 -121.11
N ILE A 453 -123.20 49.30 -119.79
CA ILE A 453 -124.38 48.71 -119.16
C ILE A 453 -125.49 49.79 -119.17
N GLU A 454 -126.76 49.36 -119.13
CA GLU A 454 -128.01 50.16 -118.97
C GLU A 454 -128.49 51.10 -120.12
N MET A 455 -129.54 50.66 -120.86
CA MET A 455 -130.79 51.43 -121.23
C MET A 455 -131.84 50.68 -122.17
N LEU A 456 -132.91 50.02 -121.62
CA LEU A 456 -134.34 49.85 -122.17
C LEU A 456 -134.73 48.73 -123.31
N LYS A 457 -136.02 48.43 -123.79
CA LYS A 457 -136.52 47.17 -124.61
C LYS A 457 -137.90 47.15 -125.50
N ARG A 458 -138.25 46.13 -126.41
CA ARG A 458 -139.61 45.86 -127.16
C ARG A 458 -139.95 44.47 -127.97
N THR A 459 -141.14 44.26 -128.68
CA THR A 459 -141.80 43.00 -129.37
C THR A 459 -142.82 43.29 -130.60
N ASN A 460 -143.69 42.50 -131.38
CA ASN A 460 -144.28 41.08 -131.59
C ASN A 460 -145.07 40.75 -133.01
N GLU A 461 -145.99 39.71 -133.17
CA GLU A 461 -147.05 39.26 -134.26
C GLU A 461 -146.71 38.37 -135.57
N LEU A 462 -147.52 37.63 -136.45
CA LEU A 462 -148.94 37.13 -136.83
C LEU A 462 -148.93 35.79 -137.79
N SER A 463 -149.82 35.12 -138.64
CA SER A 463 -151.20 35.11 -139.35
C SER A 463 -151.70 33.71 -140.05
N GLU A 464 -152.73 33.58 -140.99
CA GLU A 464 -153.36 32.31 -141.64
C GLU A 464 -154.07 32.48 -143.09
N LYS A 465 -154.80 31.64 -143.97
CA LYS A 465 -155.55 30.27 -144.20
C LYS A 465 -155.75 29.94 -145.79
N LYS A 466 -156.56 29.11 -146.58
CA LYS A 466 -157.76 28.11 -146.67
C LYS A 466 -158.03 27.48 -148.14
N ILE A 467 -158.54 26.22 -148.46
CA ILE A 467 -159.04 25.70 -149.85
C ILE A 467 -159.91 24.31 -149.97
N LYS A 468 -160.52 23.84 -151.14
CA LYS A 468 -161.37 22.55 -151.43
C LYS A 468 -161.75 22.21 -152.96
N GLU A 469 -162.09 20.95 -153.47
CA GLU A 469 -162.95 20.63 -154.74
C GLU A 469 -163.76 19.24 -155.05
N ILE A 470 -163.89 18.62 -156.30
CA ILE A 470 -165.10 17.86 -156.96
C ILE A 470 -165.06 16.34 -157.55
N ASP A 471 -166.20 15.57 -157.83
CA ASP A 471 -166.36 14.13 -157.31
C ASP A 471 -167.01 12.80 -157.95
N THR A 472 -168.28 12.62 -158.41
CA THR A 472 -169.03 11.31 -158.23
C THR A 472 -168.59 9.99 -158.92
N VAL A 473 -168.44 9.90 -160.25
CA VAL A 473 -168.15 8.62 -160.97
C VAL A 473 -166.77 8.02 -160.60
N ARG A 474 -165.92 8.82 -159.96
CA ARG A 474 -164.62 8.43 -159.40
C ARG A 474 -164.71 7.30 -158.35
N ALA A 475 -165.86 7.16 -157.69
CA ALA A 475 -166.04 6.34 -156.49
C ALA A 475 -165.88 4.82 -156.68
N THR A 476 -166.25 4.24 -157.82
CA THR A 476 -166.16 2.78 -158.04
C THR A 476 -164.73 2.34 -158.38
N LEU A 477 -164.03 3.09 -159.23
CA LEU A 477 -162.60 2.89 -159.50
C LEU A 477 -161.74 3.11 -158.24
N GLN A 478 -162.13 4.04 -157.37
CA GLN A 478 -161.53 4.22 -156.04
C GLN A 478 -161.48 2.93 -155.21
N LYS A 479 -162.46 2.02 -155.37
CA LYS A 479 -162.61 0.86 -154.48
C LYS A 479 -161.59 -0.27 -154.75
N ASN A 480 -161.28 -0.56 -156.01
CA ASN A 480 -160.25 -1.54 -156.35
C ASN A 480 -158.83 -0.97 -156.17
N ILE A 481 -158.66 0.34 -156.37
CA ILE A 481 -157.41 1.03 -156.04
C ILE A 481 -157.14 0.95 -154.52
N ALA A 482 -158.17 1.10 -153.68
CA ALA A 482 -158.05 1.05 -152.22
C ALA A 482 -157.49 -0.28 -151.69
N GLN A 483 -157.83 -1.43 -152.30
CA GLN A 483 -157.30 -2.72 -151.88
C GLN A 483 -155.80 -2.86 -152.15
N LEU A 484 -155.35 -2.51 -153.38
CA LEU A 484 -153.91 -2.55 -153.73
C LEU A 484 -153.07 -1.49 -152.99
N THR A 485 -153.66 -0.40 -152.50
CA THR A 485 -152.96 0.50 -151.58
C THR A 485 -152.76 -0.10 -150.19
N SER A 486 -153.71 -0.89 -149.67
CA SER A 486 -153.63 -1.42 -148.30
C SER A 486 -152.50 -2.45 -148.11
N GLU A 487 -152.31 -3.37 -149.06
CA GLU A 487 -151.15 -4.30 -149.04
C GLU A 487 -149.82 -3.53 -149.12
N LYS A 488 -149.76 -2.46 -149.91
CA LYS A 488 -148.55 -1.63 -150.03
C LYS A 488 -148.24 -0.87 -148.74
N GLU A 489 -149.24 -0.48 -147.97
CA GLU A 489 -149.04 0.15 -146.65
C GLU A 489 -148.57 -0.87 -145.60
N GLU A 490 -149.14 -2.08 -145.55
CA GLU A 490 -148.67 -3.14 -144.65
C GLU A 490 -147.19 -3.51 -144.86
N LEU A 491 -146.76 -3.64 -146.12
CA LEU A 491 -145.37 -3.97 -146.46
C LEU A 491 -144.41 -2.83 -146.06
N ASN A 492 -144.86 -1.58 -146.20
CA ASN A 492 -144.12 -0.38 -145.78
C ASN A 492 -144.01 -0.27 -144.24
N ILE A 493 -145.07 -0.64 -143.51
CA ILE A 493 -145.05 -0.74 -142.03
C ILE A 493 -144.05 -1.79 -141.56
N LYS A 494 -143.99 -2.95 -142.21
CA LYS A 494 -143.01 -4.02 -141.92
C LYS A 494 -141.57 -3.54 -142.17
N PHE A 495 -141.31 -2.87 -143.30
CA PHE A 495 -139.99 -2.30 -143.61
C PHE A 495 -139.52 -1.26 -142.58
N LYS A 496 -140.40 -0.35 -142.15
CA LYS A 496 -140.08 0.67 -141.14
C LYS A 496 -139.71 0.10 -139.77
N LYS A 497 -140.30 -1.03 -139.35
CA LYS A 497 -139.90 -1.71 -138.11
C LYS A 497 -138.46 -2.22 -138.18
N ILE A 498 -138.12 -2.96 -139.23
CA ILE A 498 -136.77 -3.50 -139.44
C ILE A 498 -135.73 -2.37 -139.56
N GLN A 499 -136.09 -1.24 -140.16
CA GLN A 499 -135.24 -0.05 -140.20
C GLN A 499 -134.96 0.52 -138.79
N ASN A 500 -136.00 0.67 -137.96
CA ASN A 500 -135.86 1.16 -136.59
C ASN A 500 -135.03 0.20 -135.71
N GLU A 501 -135.27 -1.11 -135.80
CA GLU A 501 -134.54 -2.16 -135.06
C GLU A 501 -133.04 -2.19 -135.42
N ASN A 502 -132.69 -1.90 -136.67
CA ASN A 502 -131.28 -1.69 -137.05
C ASN A 502 -130.69 -0.41 -136.43
N THR A 503 -131.45 0.69 -136.33
CA THR A 503 -130.94 1.92 -135.72
C THR A 503 -130.71 1.80 -134.20
N THR A 504 -131.50 0.99 -133.48
CA THR A 504 -131.24 0.71 -132.06
C THR A 504 -129.99 -0.14 -131.87
N MET A 505 -129.86 -1.25 -132.62
CA MET A 505 -128.67 -2.12 -132.56
C MET A 505 -127.36 -1.39 -132.89
N ILE A 506 -127.40 -0.40 -133.80
CA ILE A 506 -126.25 0.47 -134.13
C ILE A 506 -125.87 1.41 -132.98
N ASN A 507 -126.81 1.79 -132.11
CA ASN A 507 -126.53 2.62 -130.94
C ASN A 507 -126.04 1.78 -129.76
N ASP A 508 -126.63 0.62 -129.50
CA ASP A 508 -126.16 -0.34 -128.49
C ASP A 508 -124.68 -0.73 -128.73
N LEU A 509 -124.30 -0.92 -130.01
CA LEU A 509 -122.91 -1.17 -130.43
C LEU A 509 -121.95 0.01 -130.21
N LYS A 510 -122.43 1.26 -130.09
CA LYS A 510 -121.63 2.43 -129.71
C LYS A 510 -121.49 2.53 -128.20
N GLU A 511 -122.57 2.33 -127.46
CA GLU A 511 -122.56 2.36 -125.99
C GLU A 511 -121.68 1.24 -125.43
N TYR A 512 -121.75 0.03 -125.98
CA TYR A 512 -120.85 -1.08 -125.63
C TYR A 512 -119.37 -0.73 -125.87
N LYS A 513 -119.05 -0.04 -126.97
CA LYS A 513 -117.67 0.45 -127.24
C LYS A 513 -117.23 1.51 -126.25
N ASN A 514 -118.10 2.45 -125.89
CA ASN A 514 -117.81 3.49 -124.90
C ASN A 514 -117.58 2.89 -123.51
N ILE A 515 -118.45 1.97 -123.07
CA ILE A 515 -118.30 1.24 -121.81
C ILE A 515 -117.00 0.43 -121.82
N LYS A 516 -116.70 -0.31 -122.89
CA LYS A 516 -115.44 -1.07 -123.01
C LYS A 516 -114.21 -0.17 -122.92
N ASN A 517 -114.21 0.99 -123.58
CA ASN A 517 -113.12 1.95 -123.46
C ASN A 517 -112.96 2.46 -122.02
N LEU A 518 -114.07 2.80 -121.35
CA LEU A 518 -114.08 3.30 -119.97
C LEU A 518 -113.62 2.22 -118.97
N VAL A 519 -114.00 0.95 -119.19
CA VAL A 519 -113.47 -0.20 -118.45
C VAL A 519 -111.96 -0.33 -118.65
N THR A 520 -111.44 -0.31 -119.88
CA THR A 520 -109.97 -0.40 -120.10
C THR A 520 -109.18 0.79 -119.55
N GLN A 521 -109.81 1.96 -119.40
CA GLN A 521 -109.22 3.09 -118.67
C GLN A 521 -109.21 2.83 -117.16
N LYS A 522 -110.30 2.29 -116.59
CA LYS A 522 -110.38 1.92 -115.18
C LYS A 522 -109.41 0.80 -114.81
N GLU A 523 -109.30 -0.24 -115.62
CA GLU A 523 -108.29 -1.30 -115.49
C GLU A 523 -106.88 -0.72 -115.45
N LYS A 524 -106.54 0.21 -116.36
CA LYS A 524 -105.23 0.89 -116.33
C LYS A 524 -105.01 1.74 -115.07
N THR A 525 -106.04 2.43 -114.56
CA THR A 525 -105.91 3.15 -113.28
C THR A 525 -105.79 2.22 -112.08
N ILE A 526 -106.46 1.06 -112.08
CA ILE A 526 -106.35 0.04 -111.05
C ILE A 526 -104.93 -0.53 -111.07
N LEU A 527 -104.43 -0.96 -112.22
CA LEU A 527 -103.08 -1.54 -112.38
C LEU A 527 -101.98 -0.51 -112.00
N TYR A 528 -102.19 0.78 -112.26
CA TYR A 528 -101.31 1.85 -111.77
C TYR A 528 -101.36 2.00 -110.23
N MET A 529 -102.55 1.98 -109.62
CA MET A 529 -102.70 2.05 -108.17
C MET A 529 -102.20 0.78 -107.46
N GLU A 530 -102.37 -0.40 -108.06
CA GLU A 530 -101.81 -1.67 -107.57
C GLU A 530 -100.27 -1.63 -107.60
N ASN A 531 -99.67 -1.12 -108.68
CA ASN A 531 -98.22 -0.92 -108.74
C ASN A 531 -97.74 0.12 -107.71
N GLN A 532 -98.48 1.22 -107.49
CA GLN A 532 -98.14 2.17 -106.43
C GLN A 532 -98.25 1.53 -105.03
N VAL A 533 -99.33 0.81 -104.73
CA VAL A 533 -99.50 0.09 -103.46
C VAL A 533 -98.39 -0.94 -103.26
N LYS A 534 -98.00 -1.65 -104.32
CA LYS A 534 -96.88 -2.59 -104.31
C LYS A 534 -95.55 -1.89 -104.01
N GLU A 535 -95.22 -0.82 -104.73
CA GLU A 535 -94.03 0.01 -104.45
C GLU A 535 -94.02 0.57 -103.02
N TYR A 536 -95.16 1.05 -102.50
CA TYR A 536 -95.25 1.54 -101.13
C TYR A 536 -95.11 0.41 -100.10
N SER A 537 -95.65 -0.78 -100.36
CA SER A 537 -95.46 -1.95 -99.50
C SER A 537 -94.01 -2.44 -99.47
N GLU A 538 -93.32 -2.46 -100.62
CA GLU A 538 -91.90 -2.81 -100.70
C GLU A 538 -91.00 -1.78 -100.01
N LYS A 539 -91.32 -0.47 -100.15
CA LYS A 539 -90.65 0.62 -99.41
C LYS A 539 -90.92 0.53 -97.91
N GLN A 540 -92.13 0.17 -97.49
CA GLN A 540 -92.50 -0.04 -96.09
C GLN A 540 -91.74 -1.24 -95.49
N GLU A 541 -91.68 -2.37 -96.19
CA GLU A 541 -90.94 -3.56 -95.74
C GLU A 541 -89.42 -3.28 -95.68
N ALA A 542 -88.87 -2.57 -96.66
CA ALA A 542 -87.47 -2.13 -96.64
C ALA A 542 -87.16 -1.17 -95.49
N LEU A 543 -88.08 -0.26 -95.15
CA LEU A 543 -87.95 0.62 -93.98
C LEU A 543 -88.08 -0.16 -92.67
N GLN A 544 -88.99 -1.12 -92.57
CA GLN A 544 -89.10 -2.01 -91.39
C GLN A 544 -87.83 -2.84 -91.19
N LYS A 545 -87.24 -3.40 -92.25
CA LYS A 545 -85.94 -4.11 -92.18
C LYS A 545 -84.81 -3.20 -91.72
N LYS A 546 -84.74 -1.94 -92.22
CA LYS A 546 -83.77 -0.95 -91.75
C LYS A 546 -83.98 -0.56 -90.29
N PHE A 547 -85.24 -0.41 -89.85
CA PHE A 547 -85.56 -0.10 -88.46
C PHE A 547 -85.16 -1.25 -87.53
N ALA A 548 -85.50 -2.49 -87.87
CA ALA A 548 -85.11 -3.67 -87.10
C ALA A 548 -83.57 -3.83 -87.00
N LEU A 549 -82.83 -3.55 -88.09
CA LEU A 549 -81.37 -3.53 -88.04
C LEU A 549 -80.85 -2.45 -87.07
N LEU A 550 -81.33 -1.21 -87.19
CA LEU A 550 -80.98 -0.12 -86.27
C LEU A 550 -81.38 -0.40 -84.81
N GLU A 551 -82.46 -1.15 -84.57
CA GLU A 551 -82.90 -1.57 -83.24
C GLU A 551 -81.98 -2.67 -82.65
N THR A 552 -81.52 -3.62 -83.48
CA THR A 552 -80.48 -4.58 -83.07
C THR A 552 -79.12 -3.91 -82.85
N GLU A 553 -78.75 -2.93 -83.67
CA GLU A 553 -77.51 -2.14 -83.53
C GLU A 553 -77.54 -1.28 -82.26
N ASN A 554 -78.65 -0.57 -81.99
CA ASN A 554 -78.85 0.14 -80.73
C ASN A 554 -78.82 -0.82 -79.52
N SER A 555 -79.33 -2.04 -79.66
CA SER A 555 -79.25 -3.05 -78.60
C SER A 555 -77.80 -3.51 -78.35
N GLN A 556 -77.01 -3.73 -79.41
CA GLN A 556 -75.59 -4.06 -79.32
C GLN A 556 -74.76 -2.90 -78.73
N LEU A 557 -75.01 -1.67 -79.17
CA LEU A 557 -74.37 -0.46 -78.64
C LEU A 557 -74.72 -0.24 -77.16
N ASN A 558 -75.98 -0.40 -76.75
CA ASN A 558 -76.36 -0.32 -75.34
C ASN A 558 -75.68 -1.42 -74.51
N ASN A 559 -75.58 -2.65 -75.02
CA ASN A 559 -74.83 -3.72 -74.36
C ASN A 559 -73.33 -3.40 -74.25
N ARG A 560 -72.70 -2.83 -75.28
CA ARG A 560 -71.30 -2.39 -75.22
C ARG A 560 -71.10 -1.21 -74.26
N ILE A 561 -72.05 -0.28 -74.19
CA ILE A 561 -72.06 0.83 -73.21
C ILE A 561 -72.22 0.31 -71.78
N LEU A 562 -73.05 -0.71 -71.55
CA LEU A 562 -73.18 -1.37 -70.24
C LEU A 562 -71.90 -2.13 -69.85
N LEU A 563 -71.28 -2.83 -70.79
CA LEU A 563 -69.96 -3.46 -70.59
C LEU A 563 -68.89 -2.42 -70.26
N LEU A 564 -68.77 -1.33 -71.05
CA LEU A 564 -67.82 -0.24 -70.79
C LEU A 564 -68.06 0.46 -69.44
N LYS A 565 -69.33 0.64 -69.02
CA LYS A 565 -69.67 1.17 -67.68
C LYS A 565 -69.29 0.19 -66.56
N LYS A 566 -69.38 -1.12 -66.80
CA LYS A 566 -68.94 -2.16 -65.86
C LYS A 566 -67.41 -2.23 -65.78
N GLU A 567 -66.73 -2.23 -66.91
CA GLU A 567 -65.27 -2.14 -67.03
C GLU A 567 -64.74 -0.90 -66.29
N ASN A 568 -65.30 0.28 -66.56
CA ASN A 568 -64.88 1.55 -65.93
C ASN A 568 -65.19 1.58 -64.41
N SER A 569 -66.31 1.01 -63.94
CA SER A 569 -66.56 0.88 -62.50
C SER A 569 -65.64 -0.13 -61.81
N THR A 570 -65.24 -1.22 -62.48
CA THR A 570 -64.20 -2.13 -61.95
C THR A 570 -62.82 -1.50 -61.95
N LEU A 571 -62.46 -0.72 -62.97
CA LEU A 571 -61.22 0.07 -63.00
C LEU A 571 -61.21 1.13 -61.89
N SER A 572 -62.28 1.90 -61.72
CA SER A 572 -62.42 2.85 -60.61
C SER A 572 -62.32 2.16 -59.24
N SER A 573 -62.94 0.99 -59.07
CA SER A 573 -62.80 0.19 -57.84
C SER A 573 -61.35 -0.25 -57.60
N ASN A 574 -60.63 -0.66 -58.64
CA ASN A 574 -59.23 -1.11 -58.53
C ASN A 574 -58.26 0.06 -58.33
N VAL A 575 -58.48 1.21 -58.97
CA VAL A 575 -57.75 2.46 -58.71
C VAL A 575 -57.94 2.91 -57.27
N ASN A 576 -59.17 2.85 -56.73
CA ASN A 576 -59.44 3.20 -55.33
C ASN A 576 -58.77 2.22 -54.35
N LYS A 577 -58.75 0.91 -54.64
CA LYS A 577 -58.00 -0.09 -53.85
C LYS A 577 -56.50 0.20 -53.88
N ASN A 578 -55.93 0.41 -55.06
CA ASN A 578 -54.51 0.68 -55.22
C ASN A 578 -54.11 1.99 -54.53
N SER A 579 -54.93 3.04 -54.65
CA SER A 579 -54.76 4.30 -53.92
C SER A 579 -54.75 4.09 -52.40
N SER A 580 -55.69 3.30 -51.87
CA SER A 580 -55.71 2.94 -50.45
C SER A 580 -54.49 2.12 -50.01
N MET A 581 -54.00 1.20 -50.85
CA MET A 581 -52.76 0.46 -50.58
C MET A 581 -51.54 1.39 -50.58
N TYR A 582 -51.40 2.28 -51.57
CA TYR A 582 -50.34 3.29 -51.58
C TYR A 582 -50.41 4.23 -50.37
N GLU A 583 -51.60 4.67 -49.96
CA GLU A 583 -51.78 5.49 -48.76
C GLU A 583 -51.38 4.73 -47.48
N ASN A 584 -51.64 3.42 -47.42
CA ASN A 584 -51.18 2.56 -46.33
C ASN A 584 -49.64 2.38 -46.34
N TYR A 585 -49.03 2.13 -47.50
CA TYR A 585 -47.56 2.06 -47.63
C TYR A 585 -46.88 3.39 -47.29
N VAL A 586 -47.46 4.53 -47.66
CA VAL A 586 -46.96 5.86 -47.27
C VAL A 586 -47.05 6.06 -45.76
N LYS A 587 -48.16 5.65 -45.11
CA LYS A 587 -48.30 5.68 -43.65
C LYS A 587 -47.35 4.71 -42.94
N GLU A 588 -47.03 3.58 -43.56
CA GLU A 588 -46.06 2.61 -43.03
C GLU A 588 -44.62 3.12 -43.15
N ASN A 589 -44.24 3.66 -44.31
CA ASN A 589 -42.95 4.35 -44.51
C ASN A 589 -42.80 5.56 -43.56
N GLY A 590 -43.89 6.30 -43.29
CA GLY A 590 -43.91 7.35 -42.25
C GLY A 590 -43.56 6.80 -40.87
N LYS A 591 -44.23 5.72 -40.43
CA LYS A 591 -43.94 5.04 -39.15
C LYS A 591 -42.55 4.43 -39.10
N LEU A 592 -42.04 3.92 -40.22
CA LEU A 592 -40.67 3.40 -40.32
C LEU A 592 -39.65 4.54 -40.20
N THR A 593 -39.91 5.70 -40.82
CA THR A 593 -39.07 6.90 -40.70
C THR A 593 -39.07 7.43 -39.26
N GLU A 594 -40.25 7.54 -38.63
CA GLU A 594 -40.40 7.87 -37.20
C GLU A 594 -39.64 6.89 -36.32
N ARG A 595 -39.77 5.58 -36.59
CA ARG A 595 -39.07 4.52 -35.85
C ARG A 595 -37.55 4.57 -36.05
N ILE A 596 -37.06 4.93 -37.24
CA ILE A 596 -35.64 5.16 -37.52
C ILE A 596 -35.15 6.38 -36.73
N SER A 597 -35.89 7.49 -36.74
CA SER A 597 -35.57 8.69 -35.94
C SER A 597 -35.46 8.36 -34.46
N ILE A 598 -36.44 7.63 -33.90
CA ILE A 598 -36.43 7.16 -32.51
C ILE A 598 -35.27 6.19 -32.23
N LEU A 599 -34.85 5.37 -33.21
CA LEU A 599 -33.71 4.47 -33.07
C LEU A 599 -32.38 5.25 -33.10
N GLN A 600 -32.30 6.30 -33.90
CA GLN A 600 -31.13 7.17 -34.04
C GLN A 600 -30.99 8.11 -32.83
N GLU A 601 -32.08 8.66 -32.30
CA GLU A 601 -32.09 9.36 -31.00
C GLU A 601 -31.62 8.45 -29.87
N LYS A 602 -32.07 7.18 -29.85
CA LYS A 602 -31.61 6.18 -28.86
C LYS A 602 -30.15 5.78 -29.06
N TYR A 603 -29.68 5.71 -30.30
CA TYR A 603 -28.27 5.45 -30.60
C TYR A 603 -27.41 6.62 -30.08
N ASN A 604 -27.76 7.86 -30.43
CA ASN A 604 -27.06 9.07 -29.97
C ASN A 604 -27.06 9.16 -28.44
N ALA A 605 -28.21 8.96 -27.78
CA ALA A 605 -28.30 8.97 -26.32
C ALA A 605 -27.50 7.83 -25.64
N LEU A 606 -27.32 6.68 -26.33
CA LEU A 606 -26.47 5.59 -25.86
C LEU A 606 -24.98 5.91 -26.09
N GLU A 607 -24.64 6.65 -27.15
CA GLU A 607 -23.29 7.15 -27.44
C GLU A 607 -22.88 8.26 -26.46
N ASP A 608 -23.76 9.21 -26.16
CA ASP A 608 -23.59 10.21 -25.10
C ASP A 608 -23.41 9.54 -23.73
N LEU A 609 -24.25 8.55 -23.40
CA LEU A 609 -24.13 7.79 -22.16
C LEU A 609 -22.83 6.99 -22.09
N LYS A 610 -22.38 6.43 -23.22
CA LYS A 610 -21.09 5.73 -23.35
C LYS A 610 -19.91 6.68 -23.19
N SER A 611 -19.98 7.89 -23.75
CA SER A 611 -18.95 8.93 -23.58
C SER A 611 -18.86 9.37 -22.12
N ASN A 612 -19.99 9.75 -21.51
CA ASN A 612 -20.08 10.14 -20.11
C ASN A 612 -19.62 9.01 -19.16
N SER A 613 -19.97 7.75 -19.46
CA SER A 613 -19.47 6.58 -18.73
C SER A 613 -17.96 6.40 -18.90
N SER A 614 -17.42 6.61 -20.11
CA SER A 614 -15.96 6.59 -20.36
C SER A 614 -15.24 7.71 -19.60
N ASP A 615 -15.78 8.92 -19.57
CA ASP A 615 -15.23 10.05 -18.80
C ASP A 615 -15.28 9.79 -17.29
N GLN A 616 -16.34 9.16 -16.79
CA GLN A 616 -16.41 8.69 -15.40
C GLN A 616 -15.37 7.60 -15.11
N VAL A 617 -15.19 6.63 -16.01
CA VAL A 617 -14.13 5.61 -15.91
C VAL A 617 -12.73 6.24 -15.96
N HIS A 618 -12.48 7.24 -16.80
CA HIS A 618 -11.21 7.98 -16.83
C HIS A 618 -10.98 8.81 -15.55
N SER A 619 -12.04 9.43 -15.01
CA SER A 619 -12.00 10.15 -13.74
C SER A 619 -11.69 9.22 -12.57
N ILE A 620 -12.38 8.07 -12.47
CA ILE A 620 -12.12 7.03 -11.47
C ILE A 620 -10.70 6.47 -11.64
N LYS A 621 -10.27 6.15 -12.86
CA LYS A 621 -8.90 5.69 -13.14
C LYS A 621 -7.86 6.70 -12.67
N ARG A 622 -8.07 7.99 -12.93
CA ARG A 622 -7.19 9.08 -12.45
C ARG A 622 -7.17 9.20 -10.92
N GLN A 623 -8.31 9.00 -10.26
CA GLN A 623 -8.37 8.95 -8.79
C GLN A 623 -7.64 7.72 -8.23
N CYS A 624 -7.78 6.54 -8.88
CA CYS A 624 -7.02 5.35 -8.53
C CYS A 624 -5.51 5.53 -8.75
N GLU A 625 -5.10 6.21 -9.83
CA GLU A 625 -3.70 6.57 -10.09
C GLU A 625 -3.16 7.56 -9.04
N GLU A 626 -3.93 8.58 -8.66
CA GLU A 626 -3.57 9.52 -7.59
C GLU A 626 -3.48 8.83 -6.20
N LEU A 627 -4.40 7.91 -5.89
CA LEU A 627 -4.34 7.09 -4.68
C LEU A 627 -3.14 6.13 -4.69
N ASN A 628 -2.79 5.55 -5.84
CA ASN A 628 -1.62 4.69 -6.01
C ASN A 628 -0.32 5.49 -5.87
N LEU A 629 -0.27 6.74 -6.35
CA LEU A 629 0.84 7.66 -6.09
C LEU A 629 0.94 8.02 -4.60
N LYS A 630 -0.15 8.40 -3.94
CA LYS A 630 -0.18 8.66 -2.49
C LYS A 630 0.21 7.44 -1.66
N LEU A 631 -0.19 6.23 -2.09
CA LEU A 631 0.23 4.98 -1.47
C LEU A 631 1.74 4.77 -1.63
N LYS A 632 2.31 4.96 -2.83
CA LYS A 632 3.76 4.89 -3.09
C LYS A 632 4.56 5.94 -2.31
N GLU A 633 4.04 7.15 -2.15
CA GLU A 633 4.65 8.20 -1.32
C GLU A 633 4.59 7.84 0.17
N SER A 634 3.45 7.32 0.65
CA SER A 634 3.31 6.78 2.00
C SER A 634 4.29 5.64 2.26
N SER A 635 4.39 4.65 1.36
CA SER A 635 5.37 3.55 1.43
C SER A 635 6.81 4.05 1.39
N LYS A 636 7.12 5.11 0.64
CA LYS A 636 8.44 5.76 0.68
C LYS A 636 8.71 6.43 2.04
N LYS A 637 7.72 7.13 2.63
CA LYS A 637 7.93 7.71 3.97
C LYS A 637 8.04 6.62 5.05
N ILE A 638 7.26 5.53 4.95
CA ILE A 638 7.42 4.35 5.80
C ILE A 638 8.85 3.81 5.70
N ARG A 639 9.38 3.56 4.50
CA ARG A 639 10.78 3.11 4.31
C ARG A 639 11.80 4.07 4.91
N SER A 640 11.65 5.38 4.73
CA SER A 640 12.56 6.33 5.39
C SER A 640 12.45 6.32 6.92
N LEU A 641 11.29 5.98 7.49
CA LEU A 641 11.15 5.79 8.95
C LEU A 641 11.71 4.45 9.41
N GLU A 642 11.63 3.40 8.59
CA GLU A 642 12.28 2.11 8.81
C GLU A 642 13.81 2.27 8.78
N GLU A 643 14.34 3.06 7.85
CA GLU A 643 15.75 3.48 7.77
C GLU A 643 16.15 4.31 9.01
N GLU A 644 15.40 5.35 9.37
CA GLU A 644 15.61 6.14 10.61
C GLU A 644 15.61 5.23 11.87
N ILE A 645 14.68 4.29 11.98
CA ILE A 645 14.59 3.33 13.10
C ILE A 645 15.77 2.34 13.10
N ASN A 646 16.23 1.88 11.93
CA ASN A 646 17.38 1.01 11.81
C ASN A 646 18.68 1.73 12.24
N ASP A 647 18.85 2.99 11.85
CA ASP A 647 19.97 3.82 12.31
C ASP A 647 19.94 4.08 13.82
N TYR A 648 18.77 4.39 14.40
CA TYR A 648 18.63 4.45 15.86
C TYR A 648 18.93 3.11 16.53
N THR A 649 18.56 1.98 15.91
CA THR A 649 18.85 0.64 16.41
C THR A 649 20.36 0.35 16.39
N ASN A 650 21.06 0.71 15.31
CA ASN A 650 22.52 0.61 15.21
C ASN A 650 23.21 1.48 16.28
N ILE A 651 22.80 2.74 16.43
CA ILE A 651 23.32 3.65 17.46
C ILE A 651 23.08 3.12 18.88
N ILE A 652 21.96 2.42 19.12
CA ILE A 652 21.68 1.77 20.42
C ILE A 652 22.54 0.52 20.61
N GLN A 653 22.75 -0.30 19.57
CA GLN A 653 23.64 -1.46 19.65
C GLN A 653 25.09 -1.05 19.90
N ASP A 654 25.59 -0.03 19.22
CA ASP A 654 26.97 0.46 19.42
C ASP A 654 27.15 1.11 20.79
N LYS A 655 26.19 1.91 21.27
CA LYS A 655 26.18 2.37 22.68
C LYS A 655 26.06 1.25 23.71
N THR A 656 25.43 0.13 23.35
CA THR A 656 25.37 -1.06 24.19
C THR A 656 26.74 -1.75 24.23
N ARG A 657 27.41 -1.92 23.08
CA ARG A 657 28.80 -2.42 22.97
C ARG A 657 29.79 -1.52 23.72
N GLU A 658 29.65 -0.20 23.63
CA GLU A 658 30.41 0.77 24.42
C GLU A 658 30.14 0.62 25.92
N SER A 659 28.88 0.44 26.33
CA SER A 659 28.54 0.18 27.73
C SER A 659 29.11 -1.16 28.22
N GLU A 660 29.09 -2.20 27.41
CA GLU A 660 29.61 -3.53 27.73
C GLU A 660 31.14 -3.53 27.81
N THR A 661 31.84 -2.86 26.89
CA THR A 661 33.30 -2.68 26.96
C THR A 661 33.71 -1.81 28.15
N MET A 662 33.00 -0.71 28.44
CA MET A 662 33.22 0.07 29.67
C MET A 662 32.95 -0.75 30.95
N ARG A 663 31.88 -1.55 30.99
CA ARG A 663 31.56 -2.45 32.11
C ARG A 663 32.63 -3.52 32.28
N ARG A 664 33.13 -4.09 31.18
CA ARG A 664 34.22 -5.06 31.20
C ARG A 664 35.50 -4.42 31.71
N LEU A 665 35.93 -3.28 31.17
CA LEU A 665 37.14 -2.58 31.64
C LEU A 665 37.03 -2.17 33.12
N LEU A 666 35.85 -1.76 33.58
CA LEU A 666 35.58 -1.49 34.99
C LEU A 666 35.66 -2.77 35.83
N ASN A 667 35.09 -3.88 35.37
CA ASN A 667 35.12 -5.16 36.07
C ASN A 667 36.52 -5.77 36.11
N ASP A 668 37.28 -5.68 35.02
CA ASP A 668 38.67 -6.11 34.92
C ASP A 668 39.54 -5.26 35.85
N ALA A 669 39.35 -3.93 35.91
CA ALA A 669 40.02 -3.05 36.88
C ALA A 669 39.59 -3.29 38.35
N LEU A 670 38.34 -3.65 38.61
CA LEU A 670 37.86 -4.06 39.94
C LEU A 670 38.46 -5.39 40.37
N ASN A 671 38.55 -6.36 39.47
CA ASN A 671 39.23 -7.64 39.71
C ASN A 671 40.72 -7.41 39.99
N ASP A 672 41.38 -6.56 39.21
CA ASP A 672 42.77 -6.17 39.42
C ASP A 672 43.01 -5.53 40.80
N ASN A 673 42.11 -4.65 41.23
CA ASN A 673 42.17 -4.03 42.55
C ASN A 673 41.80 -5.01 43.68
N SER A 674 40.88 -5.95 43.44
CA SER A 674 40.58 -7.04 44.38
C SER A 674 41.75 -8.00 44.51
N ASN A 675 42.41 -8.35 43.41
CA ASN A 675 43.61 -9.19 43.39
C ASN A 675 44.74 -8.50 44.16
N LYS A 676 45.00 -7.21 43.89
CA LYS A 676 45.95 -6.39 44.67
C LYS A 676 45.55 -6.32 46.16
N GLY A 677 44.25 -6.23 46.46
CA GLY A 677 43.72 -6.28 47.83
C GLY A 677 44.06 -7.59 48.52
N ASN A 678 43.73 -8.73 47.92
CA ASN A 678 44.05 -10.08 48.40
C ASN A 678 45.56 -10.29 48.54
N ASP A 679 46.34 -9.75 47.60
CA ASP A 679 47.81 -9.72 47.61
C ASP A 679 48.38 -8.92 48.78
N TYR A 680 47.72 -7.84 49.21
CA TYR A 680 48.12 -7.08 50.40
C TYR A 680 47.61 -7.74 51.69
N GLU A 681 46.41 -8.31 51.68
CA GLU A 681 45.83 -9.04 52.81
C GLU A 681 46.67 -10.29 53.14
N THR A 682 47.07 -11.08 52.14
CA THR A 682 47.98 -12.23 52.32
C THR A 682 49.38 -11.80 52.78
N LYS A 683 49.92 -10.68 52.30
CA LYS A 683 51.18 -10.10 52.82
C LYS A 683 51.04 -9.64 54.27
N ILE A 684 49.93 -9.00 54.63
CA ILE A 684 49.63 -8.56 56.00
C ILE A 684 49.47 -9.79 56.92
N GLN A 685 48.75 -10.82 56.47
CA GLN A 685 48.58 -12.07 57.20
C GLN A 685 49.91 -12.79 57.43
N ALA A 686 50.78 -12.88 56.42
CA ALA A 686 52.11 -13.45 56.56
C ALA A 686 52.99 -12.65 57.55
N ILE A 687 52.90 -11.32 57.54
CA ILE A 687 53.59 -10.44 58.50
C ILE A 687 53.00 -10.58 59.92
N ILE A 688 51.69 -10.80 60.05
CA ILE A 688 51.04 -11.12 61.34
C ILE A 688 51.52 -12.47 61.86
N GLU A 689 51.57 -13.50 61.02
CA GLU A 689 52.09 -14.83 61.38
C GLU A 689 53.58 -14.79 61.75
N GLU A 690 54.42 -14.04 61.02
CA GLU A 690 55.81 -13.82 61.39
C GLU A 690 55.93 -13.08 62.73
N LYS A 691 55.14 -12.00 62.92
CA LYS A 691 55.09 -11.25 64.18
C LYS A 691 54.63 -12.11 65.35
N GLU A 692 53.62 -12.96 65.18
CA GLU A 692 53.15 -13.88 66.22
C GLU A 692 54.20 -14.95 66.52
N ASN A 693 54.88 -15.50 65.51
CA ASN A 693 56.00 -16.41 65.70
C ASN A 693 57.16 -15.73 66.46
N LEU A 694 57.53 -14.50 66.12
CA LEU A 694 58.55 -13.72 66.84
C LEU A 694 58.11 -13.36 68.27
N GLN A 695 56.83 -13.01 68.47
CA GLN A 695 56.26 -12.74 69.79
C GLN A 695 56.22 -13.99 70.67
N ASN A 696 55.97 -15.17 70.08
CA ASN A 696 56.03 -16.47 70.75
C ASN A 696 57.47 -16.91 71.07
N GLN A 697 58.44 -16.62 70.17
CA GLN A 697 59.86 -16.82 70.46
C GLN A 697 60.35 -15.89 71.58
N LEU A 698 59.94 -14.62 71.56
CA LEU A 698 60.29 -13.63 72.58
C LEU A 698 59.65 -13.93 73.94
N SER A 699 58.39 -14.39 73.97
CA SER A 699 57.72 -14.80 75.21
C SER A 699 58.33 -16.08 75.79
N LEU A 700 58.73 -17.03 74.93
CA LEU A 700 59.49 -18.22 75.34
C LEU A 700 60.89 -17.86 75.85
N GLN A 701 61.59 -16.90 75.23
CA GLN A 701 62.88 -16.39 75.71
C GLN A 701 62.73 -15.66 77.05
N SER A 702 61.72 -14.79 77.19
CA SER A 702 61.41 -14.09 78.44
C SER A 702 61.06 -15.08 79.56
N SER A 703 60.30 -16.14 79.25
CA SER A 703 60.02 -17.25 80.18
C SER A 703 61.30 -17.97 80.63
N LYS A 704 62.19 -18.33 79.69
CA LYS A 704 63.50 -18.92 80.00
C LYS A 704 64.36 -18.00 80.88
N GLN A 705 64.46 -16.71 80.54
CA GLN A 705 65.20 -15.72 81.31
C GLN A 705 64.59 -15.48 82.70
N ASN A 706 63.26 -15.55 82.85
CA ASN A 706 62.60 -15.46 84.16
C ASN A 706 62.88 -16.72 85.02
N VAL A 707 62.89 -17.91 84.43
CA VAL A 707 63.31 -19.15 85.13
C VAL A 707 64.79 -19.09 85.52
N GLU A 708 65.67 -18.60 84.64
CA GLU A 708 67.09 -18.39 84.94
C GLU A 708 67.27 -17.34 86.06
N PHE A 709 66.55 -16.22 86.00
CA PHE A 709 66.54 -15.19 87.05
C PHE A 709 65.98 -15.71 88.38
N GLN A 710 64.95 -16.56 88.36
CA GLN A 710 64.46 -17.25 89.56
C GLN A 710 65.51 -18.22 90.14
N ASN A 711 66.23 -18.96 89.30
CA ASN A 711 67.34 -19.81 89.76
C ASN A 711 68.52 -18.98 90.32
N LEU A 712 68.86 -17.85 89.69
CA LEU A 712 69.90 -16.93 90.17
C LEU A 712 69.49 -16.21 91.45
N THR A 713 68.22 -15.80 91.61
CA THR A 713 67.74 -15.21 92.86
C THR A 713 67.59 -16.24 93.97
N ASN A 714 67.17 -17.47 93.67
CA ASN A 714 67.16 -18.59 94.63
C ASN A 714 68.57 -18.95 95.11
N THR A 715 69.56 -19.06 94.21
CA THR A 715 70.96 -19.34 94.59
C THR A 715 71.59 -18.16 95.33
N ASN A 716 71.31 -16.91 94.94
CA ASN A 716 71.76 -15.73 95.67
C ASN A 716 71.09 -15.63 97.07
N HIS A 717 69.82 -16.06 97.20
CA HIS A 717 69.16 -16.16 98.50
C HIS A 717 69.75 -17.28 99.37
N GLN A 718 70.08 -18.44 98.79
CA GLN A 718 70.82 -19.52 99.47
C GLN A 718 72.20 -19.03 99.93
N LEU A 719 72.99 -18.40 99.06
CA LEU A 719 74.27 -17.78 99.41
C LEU A 719 74.11 -16.68 100.47
N THR A 720 73.01 -15.92 100.47
CA THR A 720 72.70 -14.94 101.51
C THR A 720 72.37 -15.61 102.85
N ILE A 721 71.66 -16.74 102.84
CA ILE A 721 71.42 -17.57 104.03
C ILE A 721 72.74 -18.15 104.55
N GLU A 722 73.59 -18.71 103.69
CA GLU A 722 74.91 -19.24 104.06
C GLU A 722 75.82 -18.14 104.62
N LEU A 723 75.87 -16.97 103.99
CA LEU A 723 76.63 -15.81 104.45
C LEU A 723 76.09 -15.28 105.79
N ASN A 724 74.77 -15.30 106.01
CA ASN A 724 74.18 -15.00 107.32
C ASN A 724 74.48 -16.07 108.37
N ASN A 725 74.47 -17.36 108.02
CA ASN A 725 74.88 -18.45 108.92
C ASN A 725 76.36 -18.37 109.29
N LEU A 726 77.22 -18.01 108.33
CA LEU A 726 78.64 -17.73 108.55
C LEU A 726 78.82 -16.50 109.44
N LYS A 727 78.07 -15.40 109.23
CA LYS A 727 78.06 -14.23 110.13
C LYS A 727 77.54 -14.55 111.53
N LEU A 728 76.56 -15.44 111.68
CA LEU A 728 76.09 -15.90 112.99
C LEU A 728 77.16 -16.74 113.69
N LYS A 729 77.86 -17.63 112.96
CA LYS A 729 78.99 -18.40 113.48
C LYS A 729 80.20 -17.53 113.80
N GLU A 730 80.47 -16.51 112.99
CA GLU A 730 81.49 -15.48 113.24
C GLU A 730 81.13 -14.66 114.49
N LYS A 731 79.85 -14.31 114.69
CA LYS A 731 79.39 -13.68 115.92
C LYS A 731 79.54 -14.59 117.13
N SER A 732 79.13 -15.86 117.07
CA SER A 732 79.30 -16.78 118.21
C SER A 732 80.77 -17.02 118.54
N LEU A 733 81.64 -17.11 117.53
CA LEU A 733 83.10 -17.19 117.72
C LEU A 733 83.68 -15.88 118.29
N ASN A 734 83.19 -14.71 117.87
CA ASN A 734 83.58 -13.43 118.47
C ASN A 734 83.06 -13.28 119.90
N GLU A 735 81.87 -13.79 120.22
CA GLU A 735 81.33 -13.85 121.58
C GLU A 735 82.12 -14.82 122.47
N GLU A 736 82.55 -15.97 121.95
CA GLU A 736 83.47 -16.89 122.60
C GLU A 736 84.85 -16.24 122.83
N VAL A 737 85.40 -15.56 121.83
CA VAL A 737 86.65 -14.79 121.94
C VAL A 737 86.52 -13.63 122.93
N GLU A 738 85.37 -12.94 123.01
CA GLU A 738 85.11 -11.92 124.03
C GLU A 738 84.92 -12.52 125.43
N GLN A 739 84.31 -13.70 125.57
CA GLN A 739 84.27 -14.44 126.83
C GLN A 739 85.68 -14.85 127.28
N LEU A 740 86.51 -15.36 126.36
CA LEU A 740 87.91 -15.68 126.62
C LEU A 740 88.74 -14.44 126.96
N LYS A 741 88.53 -13.30 126.29
CA LYS A 741 89.16 -12.01 126.65
C LYS A 741 88.72 -11.53 128.04
N ARG A 742 87.43 -11.62 128.38
CA ARG A 742 86.90 -11.26 129.71
C ARG A 742 87.45 -12.17 130.80
N SER A 743 87.55 -13.47 130.53
CA SER A 743 88.18 -14.45 131.42
C SER A 743 89.66 -14.13 131.60
N ASN A 744 90.42 -13.92 130.53
CA ASN A 744 91.84 -13.51 130.56
C ASN A 744 92.03 -12.17 131.28
N ALA A 745 91.14 -11.19 131.11
CA ALA A 745 91.15 -9.94 131.88
C ALA A 745 90.85 -10.16 133.37
N SER A 746 90.00 -11.13 133.73
CA SER A 746 89.78 -11.51 135.14
C SER A 746 90.97 -12.26 135.74
N TYR A 747 91.67 -13.09 134.96
CA TYR A 747 92.94 -13.69 135.35
C TYR A 747 94.01 -12.62 135.56
N LYS A 748 94.19 -11.67 134.63
CA LYS A 748 95.12 -10.55 134.78
C LYS A 748 94.83 -9.69 136.01
N ARG A 749 93.57 -9.37 136.30
CA ARG A 749 93.19 -8.68 137.55
C ARG A 749 93.51 -9.49 138.79
N LYS A 750 93.42 -10.83 138.71
CA LYS A 750 93.85 -11.70 139.81
C LYS A 750 95.38 -11.70 139.94
N ASP A 751 96.11 -11.78 138.84
CA ASP A 751 97.57 -11.68 138.83
C ASP A 751 98.03 -10.31 139.36
N GLU A 752 97.31 -9.22 139.07
CA GLU A 752 97.55 -7.89 139.65
C GLU A 752 97.38 -7.88 141.17
N ILE A 753 96.28 -8.45 141.69
CA ILE A 753 96.02 -8.60 143.14
C ILE A 753 97.07 -9.51 143.81
N ASP A 754 97.41 -10.63 143.19
CA ASP A 754 98.42 -11.56 143.71
C ASP A 754 99.83 -10.94 143.65
N ASN A 755 100.12 -10.06 142.68
CA ASN A 755 101.32 -9.21 142.68
C ASN A 755 101.32 -8.21 143.85
N GLU A 756 100.23 -7.45 144.09
CA GLU A 756 100.12 -6.54 145.25
C GLU A 756 100.34 -7.28 146.58
N ASN A 757 99.74 -8.47 146.74
CA ASN A 757 99.97 -9.36 147.88
C ASN A 757 101.46 -9.72 148.04
N THR A 758 102.17 -10.04 146.95
CA THR A 758 103.62 -10.31 147.02
C THR A 758 104.47 -9.05 147.23
N GLU A 759 104.05 -7.87 146.77
CA GLU A 759 104.71 -6.61 147.08
C GLU A 759 104.67 -6.32 148.58
N ASP A 760 103.50 -6.46 149.22
CA ASP A 760 103.36 -6.25 150.67
C ASP A 760 104.14 -7.30 151.47
N PHE A 761 104.14 -8.55 151.01
CA PHE A 761 105.02 -9.58 151.58
C PHE A 761 106.51 -9.22 151.44
N ASN A 762 106.91 -8.62 150.31
CA ASN A 762 108.28 -8.13 150.10
C ASN A 762 108.61 -6.87 150.93
N LYS A 763 107.65 -5.97 151.20
CA LYS A 763 107.81 -4.83 152.12
C LYS A 763 108.05 -5.33 153.55
N VAL A 764 107.28 -6.31 154.02
CA VAL A 764 107.50 -7.00 155.32
C VAL A 764 108.86 -7.69 155.36
N LYS A 765 109.23 -8.43 154.30
CA LYS A 765 110.53 -9.10 154.16
C LYS A 765 111.72 -8.13 154.15
N LYS A 766 111.55 -6.92 153.58
CA LYS A 766 112.56 -5.86 153.64
C LYS A 766 112.72 -5.33 155.07
N ASN A 767 111.63 -5.02 155.76
CA ASN A 767 111.70 -4.57 157.15
C ASN A 767 112.41 -5.59 158.06
N LEU A 768 112.17 -6.89 157.84
CA LEU A 768 112.89 -7.97 158.55
C LEU A 768 114.39 -8.03 158.21
N LYS A 769 114.77 -7.81 156.93
CA LYS A 769 116.19 -7.69 156.54
C LYS A 769 116.88 -6.47 157.16
N ASP A 770 116.22 -5.33 157.18
CA ASP A 770 116.78 -4.09 157.72
C ASP A 770 116.94 -4.15 159.26
N LEU A 771 116.11 -4.95 159.95
CA LEU A 771 116.29 -5.30 161.37
C LEU A 771 117.47 -6.25 161.59
N LEU A 772 117.64 -7.26 160.72
CA LEU A 772 118.76 -8.20 160.80
C LEU A 772 120.12 -7.50 160.55
N SER A 773 120.21 -6.65 159.52
CA SER A 773 121.41 -5.87 159.22
C SER A 773 121.84 -4.95 160.39
N LYS A 774 120.87 -4.38 161.13
CA LYS A 774 121.13 -3.59 162.35
C LYS A 774 121.59 -4.44 163.55
N SER A 775 121.37 -5.75 163.53
CA SER A 775 121.96 -6.70 164.47
C SER A 775 123.40 -7.04 164.06
N ASP A 776 123.62 -7.37 162.78
CA ASP A 776 124.92 -7.78 162.26
C ASP A 776 125.98 -6.67 162.39
N GLY A 777 125.60 -5.41 162.16
CA GLY A 777 126.48 -4.26 162.36
C GLY A 777 127.04 -4.18 163.79
N LYS A 778 126.19 -4.39 164.81
CA LYS A 778 126.62 -4.41 166.23
C LYS A 778 127.56 -5.57 166.55
N ILE A 779 127.44 -6.69 165.83
CA ILE A 779 128.37 -7.83 165.97
C ILE A 779 129.73 -7.47 165.38
N HIS A 780 129.76 -6.77 164.23
CA HIS A 780 131.01 -6.31 163.63
C HIS A 780 131.74 -5.25 164.47
N ASP A 781 131.01 -4.28 165.04
CA ASP A 781 131.58 -3.29 165.96
C ASP A 781 132.26 -3.97 167.17
N LEU A 782 131.66 -5.04 167.71
CA LEU A 782 132.24 -5.83 168.81
C LEU A 782 133.45 -6.67 168.39
N GLN A 783 133.53 -7.11 167.12
CA GLN A 783 134.70 -7.80 166.58
C GLN A 783 135.90 -6.85 166.45
N LEU A 784 135.71 -5.66 165.86
CA LEU A 784 136.77 -4.68 165.66
C LEU A 784 137.44 -4.26 167.00
N ASN A 785 136.62 -3.97 168.03
CA ASN A 785 137.13 -3.66 169.37
C ASN A 785 137.95 -4.81 169.99
N ASN A 786 137.63 -6.06 169.66
CA ASN A 786 138.36 -7.23 170.14
C ASN A 786 139.70 -7.42 169.40
N ASP A 787 139.73 -7.17 168.08
CA ASP A 787 140.96 -7.24 167.27
C ASP A 787 141.98 -6.15 167.63
N GLU A 788 141.53 -4.94 167.99
CA GLU A 788 142.42 -3.88 168.50
C GLU A 788 143.12 -4.30 169.81
N LEU A 789 142.37 -4.90 170.76
CA LEU A 789 142.94 -5.46 171.99
C LEU A 789 143.93 -6.60 171.71
N LEU A 790 143.62 -7.44 170.72
CA LEU A 790 144.50 -8.52 170.26
C LEU A 790 145.80 -7.99 169.65
N SER A 791 145.74 -6.90 168.88
CA SER A 791 146.90 -6.21 168.31
C SER A 791 147.78 -5.58 169.40
N LEU A 792 147.17 -4.86 170.35
CA LEU A 792 147.87 -4.24 171.48
C LEU A 792 148.60 -5.28 172.37
N ASN A 793 147.95 -6.42 172.63
CA ASN A 793 148.52 -7.54 173.36
C ASN A 793 149.71 -8.16 172.59
N ASN A 794 149.57 -8.36 171.28
CA ASN A 794 150.68 -8.84 170.43
C ASN A 794 151.89 -7.90 170.43
N ASP A 795 151.70 -6.58 170.43
CA ASP A 795 152.82 -5.62 170.48
C ASP A 795 153.47 -5.51 171.86
N LEU A 796 152.73 -5.72 172.95
CA LEU A 796 153.31 -5.97 174.27
C LEU A 796 154.14 -7.26 174.29
N ASN A 797 153.63 -8.35 173.71
CA ASN A 797 154.36 -9.61 173.61
C ASN A 797 155.61 -9.51 172.73
N LYS A 798 155.62 -8.72 171.65
CA LYS A 798 156.83 -8.41 170.86
C LYS A 798 157.88 -7.61 171.66
N LYS A 799 157.45 -6.69 172.53
CA LYS A 799 158.36 -5.96 173.44
C LYS A 799 158.93 -6.90 174.50
N LEU A 800 158.10 -7.76 175.08
CA LEU A 800 158.52 -8.83 175.99
C LEU A 800 159.51 -9.77 175.30
N GLU A 801 159.19 -10.31 174.12
CA GLU A 801 160.09 -11.16 173.33
C GLU A 801 161.46 -10.52 173.09
N ARG A 802 161.52 -9.21 172.78
CA ARG A 802 162.81 -8.51 172.57
C ARG A 802 163.61 -8.43 173.88
N LEU A 803 162.96 -8.11 174.99
CA LEU A 803 163.59 -8.08 176.31
C LEU A 803 164.05 -9.48 176.72
N THR A 804 163.18 -10.49 176.57
CA THR A 804 163.46 -11.91 176.81
C THR A 804 164.48 -12.49 175.85
N LYS A 805 164.67 -11.94 174.63
CA LYS A 805 165.75 -12.35 173.71
C LYS A 805 167.10 -11.76 174.12
N ASN A 806 167.17 -10.50 174.56
CA ASN A 806 168.37 -9.98 175.22
C ASN A 806 168.68 -10.77 176.51
N TYR A 807 167.66 -10.99 177.35
CA TYR A 807 167.78 -11.85 178.52
C TYR A 807 168.12 -13.30 178.15
N LYS A 808 167.72 -13.85 177.00
CA LYS A 808 168.13 -15.20 176.52
C LYS A 808 169.48 -15.21 175.83
N VAL A 809 170.09 -14.10 175.43
CA VAL A 809 171.51 -14.10 175.03
C VAL A 809 172.37 -14.11 176.28
N LEU A 810 172.13 -13.17 177.20
CA LEU A 810 172.81 -13.11 178.50
C LEU A 810 172.53 -14.33 179.38
N SER A 811 171.32 -14.91 179.28
CA SER A 811 170.95 -16.14 179.97
C SER A 811 171.19 -17.39 179.13
N ASN A 812 171.48 -17.39 177.83
CA ASN A 812 172.02 -18.62 177.19
C ASN A 812 173.52 -18.80 177.50
N GLN A 813 174.20 -17.78 178.00
CA GLN A 813 175.46 -17.93 178.76
C GLN A 813 175.24 -18.58 180.15
N LEU A 814 173.98 -18.69 180.61
CA LEU A 814 173.54 -19.30 181.88
C LEU A 814 172.65 -20.56 181.70
N ASN A 815 172.09 -20.75 180.50
CA ASN A 815 171.17 -21.82 180.10
C ASN A 815 171.92 -23.05 179.56
N THR A 816 173.18 -23.13 179.96
CA THR A 816 173.75 -24.32 180.58
C THR A 816 172.86 -24.96 181.69
N LEU A 817 171.64 -24.45 182.03
CA LEU A 817 170.77 -24.82 183.17
C LEU A 817 169.16 -24.66 183.06
N LYS A 818 168.34 -25.44 182.24
CA LYS A 818 166.92 -26.04 182.49
C LYS A 818 165.46 -25.48 181.96
N GLU A 819 164.59 -26.31 181.24
CA GLU A 819 163.07 -26.79 181.15
C GLU A 819 161.52 -26.10 181.16
N ASN A 820 160.41 -26.61 180.39
CA ASN A 820 158.80 -26.86 180.42
C ASN A 820 157.36 -25.97 180.20
N SER A 821 156.07 -26.45 179.75
CA SER A 821 154.56 -25.80 179.65
C SER A 821 153.14 -26.51 179.05
N VAL A 822 151.77 -26.03 179.13
CA VAL A 822 150.31 -26.60 178.65
C VAL A 822 148.93 -25.61 178.48
N THR A 823 147.51 -25.67 178.19
CA THR A 823 146.13 -26.50 177.89
C THR A 823 144.66 -25.76 177.41
N THR A 824 143.38 -26.35 177.09
CA THR A 824 141.96 -25.75 176.51
C THR A 824 140.40 -26.40 176.63
N ARG A 825 139.13 -25.85 176.17
CA ARG A 825 137.59 -26.40 176.20
C ARG A 825 136.20 -25.76 175.46
N PRO A 826 134.88 -26.34 175.32
CA PRO A 826 133.52 -25.91 174.55
C PRO A 826 131.88 -26.22 174.95
N ASP A 827 130.69 -25.86 174.22
CA ASP A 827 129.09 -26.13 174.40
C ASP A 827 127.95 -25.85 173.17
N ARG A 828 126.51 -25.80 172.92
CA ARG A 828 124.96 -25.82 173.42
C ARG A 828 123.61 -26.12 172.41
N SER A 829 122.22 -25.78 172.59
CA SER A 829 120.84 -26.27 171.88
C SER A 829 119.31 -25.54 171.84
N GLY A 830 118.09 -25.99 171.19
CA GLY A 830 116.60 -25.35 171.06
C GLY A 830 115.14 -26.07 170.53
N SER A 831 113.85 -25.46 170.31
CA SER A 831 112.36 -26.01 169.90
C SER A 831 111.07 -25.00 169.49
N VAL A 832 109.66 -25.04 169.13
CA VAL A 832 108.26 -25.83 168.83
C VAL A 832 106.99 -24.95 168.09
N SER A 833 105.57 -25.01 167.73
CA SER A 833 104.07 -25.61 167.88
C SER A 833 102.79 -25.30 166.78
N SER A 834 101.38 -25.57 166.90
CA SER A 834 100.12 -25.41 165.87
C SER A 834 98.44 -25.41 166.18
N GLN A 835 97.33 -25.29 165.25
CA GLN A 835 95.73 -25.12 165.46
C GLN A 835 94.45 -25.53 164.39
N LEU A 836 93.05 -25.15 164.42
CA LEU A 836 91.71 -25.73 163.71
C LEU A 836 90.19 -24.96 163.49
N SER A 837 89.01 -25.41 162.77
CA SER A 837 87.55 -24.76 162.49
C SER A 837 86.13 -25.51 161.90
N ASN A 838 84.81 -24.94 161.65
CA ASN A 838 83.38 -25.53 161.12
C ASN A 838 82.01 -24.56 160.80
N SER A 839 80.61 -24.64 160.39
CA SER A 839 79.36 -25.42 159.68
C SER A 839 77.73 -24.88 159.66
N ASN A 840 76.66 -25.02 158.67
CA ASN A 840 75.03 -24.85 158.73
C ASN A 840 73.90 -25.05 157.45
N SER A 841 72.45 -25.05 157.48
CA SER A 841 71.33 -25.10 156.30
C SER A 841 69.66 -24.95 156.36
N ILE A 842 68.82 -24.82 155.23
CA ILE A 842 67.29 -25.15 154.97
C ILE A 842 66.74 -25.17 153.44
N SER A 843 65.57 -25.78 153.05
CA SER A 843 65.05 -26.09 151.63
C SER A 843 63.52 -25.71 151.32
N THR A 844 62.70 -25.97 150.21
CA THR A 844 62.48 -27.00 149.09
C THR A 844 61.53 -26.56 147.85
N THR A 845 61.26 -27.46 146.84
CA THR A 845 60.11 -27.65 145.81
C THR A 845 59.84 -26.72 144.56
N SER A 846 59.35 -27.10 143.34
CA SER A 846 59.23 -28.37 142.51
C SER A 846 58.55 -28.19 141.09
N ILE A 847 58.72 -29.12 140.09
CA ILE A 847 57.92 -29.39 138.82
C ILE A 847 58.44 -28.87 137.42
N THR A 848 58.18 -29.59 136.28
CA THR A 848 58.65 -29.40 134.86
C THR A 848 57.79 -30.13 133.75
N VAL A 849 58.20 -30.12 132.43
CA VAL A 849 57.94 -31.10 131.28
C VAL A 849 56.65 -30.97 130.37
N PRO A 850 56.59 -31.26 129.02
CA PRO A 850 57.55 -31.28 127.85
C PRO A 850 56.99 -30.86 126.41
N GLU A 851 57.62 -31.33 125.31
CA GLU A 851 57.42 -31.16 123.81
C GLU A 851 56.30 -32.05 123.13
N PRO A 852 56.19 -32.32 121.78
CA PRO A 852 56.65 -31.70 120.50
C PRO A 852 55.52 -31.55 119.39
N ILE A 853 55.82 -31.69 118.07
CA ILE A 853 54.98 -31.50 116.84
C ILE A 853 55.40 -32.53 115.71
N PRO A 854 54.97 -32.56 114.39
CA PRO A 854 54.00 -31.79 113.55
C PRO A 854 53.16 -32.62 112.49
N ARG A 855 52.69 -31.96 111.40
CA ARG A 855 52.29 -32.41 110.00
C ARG A 855 50.80 -32.61 109.56
N SER A 856 50.56 -32.17 108.30
CA SER A 856 49.59 -32.59 107.24
C SER A 856 48.06 -32.27 107.23
N SER A 857 47.65 -31.68 106.08
CA SER A 857 46.46 -31.93 105.23
C SER A 857 44.99 -31.62 105.65
N SER A 858 44.38 -30.76 104.82
CA SER A 858 43.02 -30.87 104.23
C SER A 858 41.75 -30.34 104.96
N SER A 859 40.82 -29.89 104.11
CA SER A 859 39.35 -29.81 104.28
C SER A 859 38.71 -28.76 105.20
N SER A 860 37.61 -28.17 104.69
CA SER A 860 36.40 -27.69 105.42
C SER A 860 36.51 -26.57 106.48
N LYS A 861 35.46 -25.77 106.75
CA LYS A 861 34.34 -25.24 105.95
C LYS A 861 33.63 -24.16 106.80
N ASP A 862 32.78 -23.34 106.17
CA ASP A 862 31.83 -22.41 106.82
C ASP A 862 32.54 -21.26 107.60
N ILE A 863 31.94 -20.12 107.98
CA ILE A 863 30.53 -19.77 108.21
C ILE A 863 30.11 -18.48 107.46
N SER A 864 28.87 -18.53 106.96
CA SER A 864 28.01 -17.52 106.32
C SER A 864 28.32 -16.00 106.40
N THR A 865 28.00 -15.30 105.32
CA THR A 865 27.05 -14.16 105.40
C THR A 865 26.23 -14.03 104.10
N MET A 866 24.96 -13.63 104.20
CA MET A 866 24.04 -13.51 103.05
C MET A 866 24.17 -12.15 102.36
N LYS A 867 24.14 -12.12 101.01
CA LYS A 867 23.10 -11.38 100.28
C LYS A 867 22.96 -11.86 98.82
N GLU A 868 21.71 -11.95 98.37
CA GLU A 868 21.31 -12.17 96.96
C GLU A 868 21.55 -10.87 96.14
N ILE A 869 21.55 -10.82 94.80
CA ILE A 869 20.56 -11.38 93.85
C ILE A 869 21.18 -11.75 92.48
N ASN A 870 20.80 -12.96 92.03
CA ASN A 870 20.72 -13.52 90.67
C ASN A 870 21.94 -13.65 89.73
N SER A 871 21.87 -14.74 88.97
CA SER A 871 22.77 -15.14 87.88
C SER A 871 22.01 -15.36 86.56
N SER A 872 22.79 -15.60 85.53
CA SER A 872 22.51 -15.94 84.13
C SER A 872 21.40 -16.98 83.79
N ASP A 873 20.94 -16.86 82.54
CA ASP A 873 20.51 -17.90 81.58
C ASP A 873 19.23 -18.75 81.74
N SER A 874 18.22 -18.41 80.91
CA SER A 874 17.44 -19.31 80.02
C SER A 874 16.43 -18.43 79.25
N ILE A 875 16.41 -18.32 77.92
CA ILE A 875 16.18 -19.33 76.86
C ILE A 875 14.85 -20.09 77.02
N THR A 876 13.74 -19.40 76.78
CA THR A 876 12.55 -19.92 76.05
C THR A 876 11.69 -18.74 75.58
N GLY A 877 11.25 -18.71 74.30
CA GLY A 877 10.33 -17.64 73.84
C GLY A 877 9.96 -17.62 72.34
N THR A 878 10.73 -18.28 71.47
CA THR A 878 10.60 -18.13 70.00
C THR A 878 9.90 -19.29 69.28
N GLN A 879 9.56 -20.38 69.96
CA GLN A 879 8.95 -21.56 69.32
C GLN A 879 7.45 -21.38 68.99
N SER A 880 6.63 -20.88 69.93
CA SER A 880 5.18 -20.73 69.72
C SER A 880 4.77 -19.65 68.71
N GLN A 881 5.70 -18.82 68.25
CA GLN A 881 5.51 -18.00 67.04
C GLN A 881 5.93 -18.76 65.77
N ASN A 882 7.01 -19.54 65.79
CA ASN A 882 7.43 -20.35 64.64
C ASN A 882 6.42 -21.44 64.27
N GLU A 883 5.74 -22.07 65.23
CA GLU A 883 4.69 -23.07 64.94
C GLU A 883 3.48 -22.43 64.24
N LYS A 884 3.06 -21.24 64.71
CA LYS A 884 1.99 -20.46 64.07
C LYS A 884 2.42 -19.96 62.69
N LEU A 885 3.67 -19.51 62.55
CA LEU A 885 4.25 -19.08 61.27
C LEU A 885 4.35 -20.25 60.28
N ALA A 886 4.71 -21.46 60.73
CA ALA A 886 4.75 -22.66 59.91
C ALA A 886 3.35 -23.11 59.46
N TYR A 887 2.36 -23.06 60.36
CA TYR A 887 0.96 -23.32 60.00
C TYR A 887 0.45 -22.30 58.96
N VAL A 888 0.66 -21.00 59.20
CA VAL A 888 0.29 -19.93 58.27
C VAL A 888 1.03 -20.07 56.93
N LYS A 889 2.31 -20.43 56.94
CA LYS A 889 3.11 -20.68 55.73
C LYS A 889 2.56 -21.86 54.91
N ASN A 890 2.19 -22.96 55.56
CA ASN A 890 1.62 -24.13 54.87
C ASN A 890 0.22 -23.82 54.31
N VAL A 891 -0.61 -23.08 55.04
CA VAL A 891 -1.93 -22.61 54.57
C VAL A 891 -1.80 -21.67 53.38
N LEU A 892 -0.88 -20.69 53.43
CA LEU A 892 -0.58 -19.80 52.31
C LEU A 892 -0.06 -20.56 51.08
N LEU A 893 0.78 -21.58 51.29
CA LEU A 893 1.36 -22.38 50.20
C LEU A 893 0.28 -23.21 49.48
N GLY A 894 -0.61 -23.88 50.21
CA GLY A 894 -1.73 -24.64 49.60
C GLY A 894 -2.71 -23.76 48.82
N PHE A 895 -2.98 -22.53 49.28
CA PHE A 895 -3.78 -21.57 48.52
C PHE A 895 -3.06 -20.94 47.33
N LEU A 896 -1.72 -20.95 47.28
CA LEU A 896 -0.94 -20.55 46.11
C LEU A 896 -0.85 -21.66 45.05
N GLU A 897 -0.86 -22.93 45.48
CA GLU A 897 -0.85 -24.11 44.61
C GLU A 897 -2.15 -24.23 43.79
N HIS A 898 -3.32 -23.99 44.41
CA HIS A 898 -4.60 -23.99 43.73
C HIS A 898 -4.94 -22.64 43.08
N LYS A 899 -4.53 -22.47 41.81
CA LYS A 899 -4.62 -21.21 41.05
C LYS A 899 -5.96 -20.46 41.12
N GLU A 900 -7.09 -21.16 41.19
CA GLU A 900 -8.44 -20.58 41.23
C GLU A 900 -8.81 -19.95 42.58
N GLN A 901 -8.25 -20.46 43.69
CA GLN A 901 -8.60 -20.01 45.05
C GLN A 901 -7.86 -18.73 45.46
N ARG A 902 -6.81 -18.34 44.73
CA ARG A 902 -5.95 -17.17 45.01
C ARG A 902 -6.72 -15.84 45.14
N ASN A 903 -7.89 -15.71 44.50
CA ASN A 903 -8.74 -14.53 44.64
C ASN A 903 -9.39 -14.40 46.04
N GLN A 904 -9.54 -15.50 46.79
CA GLN A 904 -10.09 -15.50 48.15
C GLN A 904 -9.03 -15.17 49.22
N LEU A 905 -7.73 -15.19 48.87
CA LEU A 905 -6.65 -14.83 49.79
C LEU A 905 -6.54 -13.32 50.05
N LEU A 906 -7.01 -12.47 49.13
CA LEU A 906 -6.77 -11.02 49.19
C LEU A 906 -7.25 -10.36 50.49
N PRO A 907 -8.49 -10.61 50.99
CA PRO A 907 -8.95 -10.01 52.24
C PRO A 907 -8.18 -10.52 53.45
N VAL A 908 -7.77 -11.80 53.44
CA VAL A 908 -7.06 -12.45 54.54
C VAL A 908 -5.64 -11.92 54.66
N ILE A 909 -4.92 -11.77 53.54
CA ILE A 909 -3.58 -11.16 53.51
C ILE A 909 -3.65 -9.68 53.88
N SER A 910 -4.60 -8.93 53.31
CA SER A 910 -4.80 -7.50 53.58
C SER A 910 -5.06 -7.24 55.08
N MET A 911 -5.92 -8.05 55.71
CA MET A 911 -6.22 -7.96 57.14
C MET A 911 -5.08 -8.44 58.05
N LEU A 912 -4.27 -9.41 57.62
CA LEU A 912 -3.17 -9.97 58.42
C LEU A 912 -1.89 -9.12 58.38
N LEU A 913 -1.60 -8.45 57.26
CA LEU A 913 -0.43 -7.59 57.08
C LEU A 913 -0.74 -6.08 57.12
N GLN A 914 -2.02 -5.68 57.24
CA GLN A 914 -2.46 -4.28 57.25
C GLN A 914 -2.01 -3.50 56.00
N PHE A 915 -2.20 -4.08 54.82
CA PHE A 915 -1.79 -3.43 53.57
C PHE A 915 -2.66 -2.23 53.20
N ASP A 916 -1.99 -1.16 52.77
CA ASP A 916 -2.63 0.00 52.17
C ASP A 916 -3.21 -0.33 50.79
N SER A 917 -4.23 0.41 50.34
CA SER A 917 -4.92 0.11 49.06
C SER A 917 -4.02 0.23 47.81
N ASN A 918 -2.80 0.75 47.94
CA ASN A 918 -1.79 0.72 46.86
C ASN A 918 -0.99 -0.59 46.83
N ASP A 919 -0.67 -1.16 48.00
CA ASP A 919 0.04 -2.43 48.08
C ASP A 919 -0.88 -3.62 47.82
N GLU A 920 -2.16 -3.52 48.18
CA GLU A 920 -3.21 -4.43 47.71
C GLU A 920 -3.27 -4.48 46.16
N LYS A 921 -3.20 -3.33 45.48
CA LYS A 921 -3.16 -3.27 44.00
C LYS A 921 -1.88 -3.87 43.44
N ARG A 922 -0.72 -3.64 44.08
CA ARG A 922 0.55 -4.27 43.69
C ARG A 922 0.50 -5.79 43.83
N LEU A 923 -0.08 -6.29 44.91
CA LEU A 923 -0.28 -7.72 45.15
C LEU A 923 -1.23 -8.34 44.11
N VAL A 924 -2.35 -7.68 43.78
CA VAL A 924 -3.25 -8.10 42.68
C VAL A 924 -2.54 -8.11 41.33
N MET A 925 -1.71 -7.10 41.03
CA MET A 925 -0.92 -7.07 39.78
C MET A 925 0.20 -8.11 39.73
N ALA A 926 0.65 -8.64 40.85
CA ALA A 926 1.65 -9.72 40.94
C ALA A 926 1.02 -11.13 41.00
N LEU A 927 -0.28 -11.24 41.28
CA LEU A 927 -1.03 -12.52 41.34
C LEU A 927 -1.73 -12.87 40.02
N ARG A 928 -1.92 -11.90 39.13
CA ARG A 928 -2.63 -12.01 37.85
C ARG A 928 -1.77 -12.62 36.75
#